data_AF-A0A2X0IMD3-F1
#
_entry.id   AF-A0A2X0IMD3-F1
#
_cell.length_a   1.000
_cell.length_b   1.000
_cell.length_c   1.000
_cell.angle_alpha   90.00
_cell.angle_beta   90.00
_cell.angle_gamma   90.00
#
_symmetry.space_group_name_H-M   'P 1'
#
loop_
_entity.id
_entity.type
_entity.pdbx_description
1 polymer ?
#
loop_
_entity_poly.entity_id
_entity_poly.type
_entity_poly.pdbx_seq_one_letter_code
_entity_poly.pdbx_strand_id
1 'polypeptide(L)'
;MRNTRFRGAAIAGVASMSLAAAGLALAAAPAQASGGHRQVSGMAHHNAAAVDSSTVNNEFDPYAPSINASKAPGVKQWEAKQRQLRATRATAAATGQETLSYGGGVDGIGVQSGHSKVYLVFYGTQWGTQSTDGNGNLKFTGDSAGAASAAQQMFKGIGTNGETWSADLTQWCDGPNVASGAVSCPSNANFIPYQSGGVLSGVWYDNAGASPAQASGNQLAQEAIKAAGHFGNTSGTANRDAYYVILSPHGVNPDDYENPTTGYCAWHDWNGDTTLTGGAASSPYGDIAFSNQPYNIDQGANCGVGFVNSPGTTDGFTMTLGHEWHEMMSDQNPAGGWTNHVSGSSYNGQENSDECAWLKPGTAGGAANVSFGSFGSYAEQASWSNDTNSCAITHAILNHGSTGNTVTVTNPGTQTGTVGTAASLQISASDSASGQTLTYSATGLPAGLSINSSTGLISGTPTASGTSSVTVTATDSTNATGSTSFSWTENSSGGTGGGVTNGGFESGSFTGWTTTGNATVIAGAAHSGSYGAMLGSTNPSTTSTAAQTFTAPSGSSQLSFYYSNNCPDTVSYDWATATLKDNTTGTTTTVLTKTCDPSGAWNQVTSSVTAGHSYTLTLTNVDDNYPGDPTYTYYDDVTVS
;
A
#
# COMPACT_ATOMS: atom_id res chain seq x y z
N MET A 1 62.52 2.44 10.99
CA MET A 1 63.67 1.49 10.99
C MET A 1 63.92 0.99 9.55
N ARG A 2 64.96 0.17 9.34
CA ARG A 2 65.37 -0.53 8.08
C ARG A 2 64.18 -1.12 7.27
N ASN A 3 64.21 -1.33 5.93
CA ASN A 3 65.27 -1.10 4.92
C ASN A 3 64.76 -1.11 3.45
N THR A 4 65.32 -0.23 2.60
CA THR A 4 65.84 -0.39 1.19
C THR A 4 65.43 -1.60 0.30
N ARG A 5 65.29 -1.51 -1.04
CA ARG A 5 66.15 -0.91 -2.13
C ARG A 5 65.27 -0.48 -3.35
N PHE A 6 65.56 0.57 -4.16
CA PHE A 6 66.66 0.84 -5.14
C PHE A 6 66.67 -0.09 -6.39
N ARG A 7 66.81 0.32 -7.68
CA ARG A 7 67.05 1.59 -8.45
C ARG A 7 66.07 1.65 -9.67
N GLY A 8 66.01 2.57 -10.65
CA GLY A 8 66.84 3.72 -11.12
C GLY A 8 67.85 3.39 -12.25
N ALA A 9 68.24 4.23 -13.23
CA ALA A 9 67.88 5.59 -13.69
C ALA A 9 68.75 5.99 -14.92
N ALA A 10 68.20 6.64 -15.98
CA ALA A 10 68.89 7.38 -17.07
C ALA A 10 67.83 8.09 -17.98
N ILE A 11 68.02 9.15 -18.81
CA ILE A 11 69.04 10.21 -19.07
C ILE A 11 69.57 10.32 -20.54
N ALA A 12 69.20 11.43 -21.21
CA ALA A 12 69.81 12.17 -22.34
C ALA A 12 69.94 11.57 -23.77
N GLY A 13 69.68 12.41 -24.79
CA GLY A 13 70.04 12.22 -26.21
C GLY A 13 69.34 13.22 -27.15
N VAL A 14 70.09 14.05 -27.90
CA VAL A 14 69.53 15.07 -28.83
C VAL A 14 70.36 15.16 -30.12
N ALA A 15 69.73 14.83 -31.26
CA ALA A 15 70.03 15.26 -32.64
C ALA A 15 68.86 14.77 -33.52
N SER A 16 68.22 15.50 -34.45
CA SER A 16 68.68 16.53 -35.42
C SER A 16 69.36 15.96 -36.67
N MET A 17 68.59 15.51 -37.67
CA MET A 17 68.97 15.71 -39.07
C MET A 17 67.81 15.74 -40.07
N SER A 18 67.82 16.81 -40.87
CA SER A 18 67.13 17.04 -42.14
C SER A 18 67.74 16.18 -43.28
N LEU A 19 67.28 16.15 -44.54
CA LEU A 19 66.29 16.92 -45.33
C LEU A 19 65.91 16.08 -46.58
N ALA A 20 64.71 16.24 -47.14
CA ALA A 20 64.45 15.97 -48.57
C ALA A 20 63.14 16.66 -49.04
N ALA A 21 63.19 17.45 -50.11
CA ALA A 21 62.02 18.04 -50.75
C ALA A 21 62.25 18.23 -52.26
N ALA A 22 61.20 18.03 -53.06
CA ALA A 22 61.15 18.36 -54.48
C ALA A 22 59.69 18.66 -54.89
N GLY A 23 59.47 19.73 -55.66
CA GLY A 23 58.19 20.03 -56.33
C GLY A 23 58.13 19.39 -57.74
N LEU A 24 57.18 19.72 -58.62
CA LEU A 24 56.14 20.77 -58.65
C LEU A 24 54.74 20.09 -58.88
N ALA A 25 53.60 20.70 -59.23
CA ALA A 25 53.26 22.02 -59.77
C ALA A 25 51.93 22.55 -59.16
N LEU A 26 51.13 23.33 -59.92
CA LEU A 26 49.80 23.82 -59.53
C LEU A 26 48.70 23.29 -60.47
N ALA A 27 47.53 23.01 -59.90
CA ALA A 27 46.22 23.04 -60.54
C ALA A 27 45.18 23.52 -59.51
N ALA A 28 43.99 23.96 -59.95
CA ALA A 28 43.09 24.78 -59.13
C ALA A 28 42.13 23.99 -58.20
N ALA A 29 41.54 24.74 -57.26
CA ALA A 29 40.52 24.40 -56.25
C ALA A 29 39.17 23.94 -56.89
N PRO A 30 38.17 23.40 -56.15
CA PRO A 30 37.88 23.57 -54.72
C PRO A 30 38.08 22.33 -53.83
N ALA A 31 38.02 22.53 -52.51
CA ALA A 31 38.31 21.53 -51.51
C ALA A 31 37.07 20.74 -51.05
N GLN A 32 37.27 19.45 -50.75
CA GLN A 32 36.52 18.74 -49.72
C GLN A 32 37.50 18.42 -48.58
N ALA A 33 37.37 19.14 -47.47
CA ALA A 33 38.17 18.92 -46.28
C ALA A 33 37.44 17.95 -45.33
N SER A 34 37.99 16.75 -45.14
CA SER A 34 37.47 15.77 -44.18
C SER A 34 37.80 16.19 -42.74
N GLY A 35 36.94 17.03 -42.16
CA GLY A 35 37.00 17.42 -40.75
C GLY A 35 36.35 16.36 -39.85
N GLY A 36 37.17 15.57 -39.15
CA GLY A 36 36.66 14.63 -38.15
C GLY A 36 36.22 15.36 -36.88
N HIS A 37 34.91 15.46 -36.64
CA HIS A 37 34.36 15.90 -35.36
C HIS A 37 34.09 14.72 -34.44
N ARG A 38 34.37 14.88 -33.15
CA ARG A 38 33.87 13.99 -32.11
C ARG A 38 32.35 14.12 -32.05
N GLN A 39 31.64 13.00 -31.92
CA GLN A 39 30.26 13.05 -31.44
C GLN A 39 30.23 13.49 -29.98
N VAL A 40 29.28 14.37 -29.69
CA VAL A 40 28.67 14.58 -28.38
C VAL A 40 27.18 14.32 -28.64
N SER A 41 26.52 13.55 -27.78
CA SER A 41 25.08 13.29 -27.91
C SER A 41 24.26 14.44 -27.31
N GLY A 42 23.01 14.57 -27.73
CA GLY A 42 22.07 15.60 -27.26
C GLY A 42 21.86 16.75 -28.25
N MET A 43 20.70 16.73 -28.94
CA MET A 43 19.92 17.88 -29.48
C MET A 43 18.91 17.37 -30.52
N ALA A 44 17.62 17.30 -30.14
CA ALA A 44 16.50 16.99 -31.03
C ALA A 44 15.66 18.25 -31.35
N HIS A 45 16.29 19.27 -31.95
CA HIS A 45 15.59 20.46 -32.45
C HIS A 45 14.63 20.11 -33.62
N HIS A 46 13.31 20.25 -33.44
CA HIS A 46 12.36 20.15 -34.56
C HIS A 46 11.42 21.34 -34.70
N ASN A 47 11.60 22.08 -35.80
CA ASN A 47 10.74 23.19 -36.23
C ASN A 47 9.38 22.67 -36.70
N ALA A 48 8.28 23.27 -36.20
CA ALA A 48 6.93 22.90 -36.61
C ALA A 48 6.62 23.32 -38.06
N ALA A 49 6.49 22.34 -38.96
CA ALA A 49 6.07 22.58 -40.34
C ALA A 49 4.56 22.92 -40.45
N ALA A 50 4.22 23.78 -41.41
CA ALA A 50 2.85 24.14 -41.76
C ALA A 50 2.52 23.72 -43.21
N VAL A 51 1.29 23.26 -43.46
CA VAL A 51 0.83 22.81 -44.78
C VAL A 51 -0.61 23.32 -45.02
N ASP A 52 -0.90 23.66 -46.28
CA ASP A 52 -2.13 24.34 -46.74
C ASP A 52 -3.25 23.34 -47.18
N SER A 53 -4.31 23.85 -47.81
CA SER A 53 -5.66 23.29 -47.88
C SER A 53 -6.22 23.17 -49.31
N SER A 54 -7.48 22.70 -49.42
CA SER A 54 -8.25 22.40 -50.67
C SER A 54 -7.91 21.06 -51.36
N THR A 55 -8.78 20.36 -52.10
CA THR A 55 -10.17 20.61 -52.58
C THR A 55 -11.11 19.40 -52.34
N VAL A 56 -12.39 19.51 -52.77
CA VAL A 56 -13.51 18.58 -52.54
C VAL A 56 -14.35 18.39 -53.84
N ASN A 57 -15.13 17.33 -54.09
CA ASN A 57 -15.43 16.08 -53.38
C ASN A 57 -15.98 15.02 -54.38
N ASN A 58 -15.94 13.72 -54.04
CA ASN A 58 -17.05 12.79 -54.37
C ASN A 58 -17.10 11.62 -53.36
N GLU A 59 -18.28 11.07 -53.11
CA GLU A 59 -18.56 10.12 -52.02
C GLU A 59 -19.10 8.78 -52.58
N PHE A 60 -18.82 7.66 -51.90
CA PHE A 60 -19.18 6.28 -52.30
C PHE A 60 -18.43 5.63 -53.48
N ASP A 61 -17.10 5.54 -53.38
CA ASP A 61 -16.32 4.44 -53.99
C ASP A 61 -15.50 3.73 -52.89
N PRO A 62 -15.72 2.42 -52.63
CA PRO A 62 -14.99 1.67 -51.58
C PRO A 62 -13.50 1.40 -51.91
N TYR A 63 -13.02 1.77 -53.10
CA TYR A 63 -11.60 1.67 -53.49
C TYR A 63 -10.94 3.04 -53.76
N ALA A 64 -11.58 4.15 -53.40
CA ALA A 64 -11.00 5.49 -53.55
C ALA A 64 -9.78 5.71 -52.62
N PRO A 65 -8.60 6.09 -53.16
CA PRO A 65 -7.37 6.24 -52.37
C PRO A 65 -7.28 7.60 -51.65
N SER A 66 -8.18 7.87 -50.68
CA SER A 66 -7.98 8.85 -49.58
C SER A 66 -9.18 8.96 -48.64
N ILE A 67 -9.28 8.08 -47.64
CA ILE A 67 -10.15 8.31 -46.49
C ILE A 67 -9.41 9.20 -45.49
N ASN A 68 -9.75 10.50 -45.46
CA ASN A 68 -9.26 11.39 -44.41
C ASN A 68 -10.03 11.11 -43.11
N ALA A 69 -9.40 10.41 -42.16
CA ALA A 69 -10.01 9.90 -40.93
C ALA A 69 -10.60 10.99 -39.97
N SER A 70 -10.33 12.27 -40.22
CA SER A 70 -10.62 13.35 -39.28
C SER A 70 -12.10 13.70 -39.06
N LYS A 71 -13.04 13.27 -39.92
CA LYS A 71 -14.43 13.82 -39.94
C LYS A 71 -15.60 12.85 -39.75
N ALA A 72 -15.37 11.56 -39.52
CA ALA A 72 -16.45 10.61 -39.19
C ALA A 72 -16.47 10.32 -37.67
N PRO A 73 -17.51 10.71 -36.90
CA PRO A 73 -17.54 10.48 -35.45
C PRO A 73 -17.38 9.01 -35.05
N GLY A 74 -17.98 8.11 -35.82
CA GLY A 74 -17.85 6.66 -35.64
C GLY A 74 -16.45 6.12 -35.92
N VAL A 75 -15.61 6.79 -36.72
CA VAL A 75 -14.24 6.34 -37.01
C VAL A 75 -13.33 6.62 -35.81
N LYS A 76 -13.31 7.85 -35.26
CA LYS A 76 -12.53 8.13 -34.04
C LYS A 76 -12.94 7.23 -32.86
N GLN A 77 -14.24 6.94 -32.72
CA GLN A 77 -14.75 5.99 -31.71
C GLN A 77 -14.37 4.53 -32.01
N TRP A 78 -14.40 4.10 -33.26
CA TRP A 78 -13.97 2.76 -33.66
C TRP A 78 -12.45 2.58 -33.49
N GLU A 79 -11.64 3.56 -33.87
CA GLU A 79 -10.18 3.56 -33.66
C GLU A 79 -9.81 3.50 -32.19
N ALA A 80 -10.46 4.32 -31.33
CA ALA A 80 -10.28 4.25 -29.88
C ALA A 80 -10.64 2.86 -29.35
N LYS A 81 -11.76 2.28 -29.82
CA LYS A 81 -12.14 0.90 -29.49
C LYS A 81 -11.16 -0.16 -30.04
N GLN A 82 -10.53 0.05 -31.20
CA GLN A 82 -9.47 -0.83 -31.71
C GLN A 82 -8.13 -0.66 -30.97
N ARG A 83 -7.82 0.52 -30.43
CA ARG A 83 -6.69 0.71 -29.50
C ARG A 83 -6.95 -0.05 -28.20
N GLN A 84 -8.11 0.17 -27.58
CA GLN A 84 -8.56 -0.57 -26.39
C GLN A 84 -8.56 -2.10 -26.60
N LEU A 85 -9.02 -2.59 -27.76
CA LEU A 85 -9.01 -4.03 -28.10
C LEU A 85 -7.63 -4.60 -28.45
N ARG A 86 -6.62 -3.76 -28.74
CA ARG A 86 -5.22 -4.18 -28.92
C ARG A 86 -4.52 -4.28 -27.56
N ALA A 87 -4.63 -3.23 -26.75
CA ALA A 87 -4.12 -3.17 -25.38
C ALA A 87 -4.64 -4.31 -24.47
N THR A 88 -5.80 -4.89 -24.76
CA THR A 88 -6.35 -6.05 -24.02
C THR A 88 -6.06 -7.43 -24.66
N ARG A 89 -5.05 -7.56 -25.53
CA ARG A 89 -4.67 -8.83 -26.17
C ARG A 89 -3.20 -9.14 -25.90
N ALA A 90 -2.88 -10.43 -25.78
CA ALA A 90 -1.51 -10.89 -25.53
C ALA A 90 -0.53 -10.27 -26.55
N THR A 91 0.53 -9.66 -26.01
CA THR A 91 1.44 -8.73 -26.69
C THR A 91 2.00 -9.29 -27.99
N ALA A 92 1.64 -8.65 -29.12
CA ALA A 92 2.57 -8.56 -30.23
C ALA A 92 3.58 -7.47 -29.87
N ALA A 93 4.88 -7.73 -30.06
CA ALA A 93 5.91 -6.71 -29.88
C ALA A 93 5.63 -5.49 -30.77
N ALA A 94 5.84 -4.29 -30.22
CA ALA A 94 5.78 -3.04 -31.00
C ALA A 94 6.83 -3.05 -32.12
N THR A 95 6.50 -2.44 -33.25
CA THR A 95 7.40 -2.35 -34.41
C THR A 95 7.14 -1.04 -35.19
N GLY A 96 7.96 -0.03 -34.93
CA GLY A 96 7.93 1.28 -35.58
C GLY A 96 9.31 1.93 -35.61
N GLN A 97 9.36 3.22 -35.96
CA GLN A 97 10.55 4.06 -35.76
C GLN A 97 10.58 4.67 -34.34
N GLU A 98 9.43 4.63 -33.67
CA GLU A 98 9.04 5.18 -32.38
C GLU A 98 9.03 4.10 -31.26
N THR A 99 9.57 2.91 -31.52
CA THR A 99 9.48 1.78 -30.57
C THR A 99 10.49 1.90 -29.44
N LEU A 100 9.97 2.12 -28.23
CA LEU A 100 10.73 2.10 -26.98
C LEU A 100 11.20 0.68 -26.62
N SER A 101 12.36 0.62 -25.97
CA SER A 101 13.00 -0.61 -25.50
C SER A 101 13.62 -0.40 -24.12
N TYR A 102 13.58 -1.43 -23.27
CA TYR A 102 14.15 -1.39 -21.93
C TYR A 102 15.69 -1.33 -21.96
N GLY A 103 16.31 -0.31 -21.37
CA GLY A 103 17.76 -0.14 -21.30
C GLY A 103 18.46 -1.19 -20.43
N GLY A 104 17.84 -1.58 -19.33
CA GLY A 104 18.34 -2.59 -18.37
C GLY A 104 18.22 -2.19 -16.90
N GLY A 105 17.98 -0.90 -16.66
CA GLY A 105 17.97 -0.24 -15.35
C GLY A 105 19.36 0.23 -14.90
N VAL A 106 19.40 1.39 -14.22
CA VAL A 106 20.59 1.92 -13.55
C VAL A 106 20.49 1.60 -12.06
N ASP A 107 21.54 1.01 -11.48
CA ASP A 107 21.58 0.47 -10.11
C ASP A 107 20.41 -0.44 -9.71
N GLY A 108 19.72 -1.03 -10.71
CA GLY A 108 18.58 -1.93 -10.56
C GLY A 108 17.21 -1.24 -10.62
N ILE A 109 17.17 0.08 -10.87
CA ILE A 109 15.96 0.87 -11.08
C ILE A 109 15.76 1.06 -12.59
N GLY A 110 14.60 0.65 -13.11
CA GLY A 110 14.22 0.86 -14.50
C GLY A 110 12.99 1.74 -14.64
N VAL A 111 11.90 1.38 -13.95
CA VAL A 111 10.64 2.14 -13.92
C VAL A 111 10.27 2.45 -12.47
N GLN A 112 9.38 3.42 -12.24
CA GLN A 112 8.79 3.61 -10.91
C GLN A 112 7.62 2.62 -10.71
N SER A 113 7.96 1.36 -10.39
CA SER A 113 7.03 0.23 -10.29
C SER A 113 6.20 0.17 -8.98
N GLY A 114 6.26 1.21 -8.15
CA GLY A 114 5.38 1.42 -6.99
C GLY A 114 4.34 2.54 -7.18
N HIS A 115 3.73 2.99 -6.08
CA HIS A 115 2.85 4.16 -6.09
C HIS A 115 3.69 5.44 -5.96
N SER A 116 3.58 6.32 -6.95
CA SER A 116 4.35 7.55 -7.09
C SER A 116 4.08 8.51 -5.94
N LYS A 117 5.15 9.00 -5.31
CA LYS A 117 5.13 10.03 -4.27
C LYS A 117 5.77 11.30 -4.84
N VAL A 118 4.95 12.17 -5.40
CA VAL A 118 5.40 13.44 -6.00
C VAL A 118 5.55 14.49 -4.92
N TYR A 119 6.72 15.14 -4.89
CA TYR A 119 7.08 16.21 -3.99
C TYR A 119 7.37 17.48 -4.79
N LEU A 120 6.60 18.53 -4.55
CA LEU A 120 6.77 19.81 -5.24
C LEU A 120 7.64 20.75 -4.41
N VAL A 121 8.80 21.13 -4.96
CA VAL A 121 9.81 21.97 -4.30
C VAL A 121 9.84 23.33 -4.97
N PHE A 122 9.12 24.31 -4.41
CA PHE A 122 9.18 25.69 -4.85
C PHE A 122 10.52 26.29 -4.38
N TYR A 123 11.49 26.36 -5.28
CA TYR A 123 12.86 26.70 -4.94
C TYR A 123 13.11 28.21 -4.97
N GLY A 124 13.46 28.80 -3.83
CA GLY A 124 14.02 30.15 -3.75
C GLY A 124 13.02 31.27 -3.47
N THR A 125 13.47 32.24 -2.66
CA THR A 125 12.71 33.42 -2.20
C THR A 125 12.07 34.28 -3.29
N GLN A 126 12.45 34.16 -4.57
CA GLN A 126 11.83 34.90 -5.68
C GLN A 126 10.36 34.52 -5.94
N TRP A 127 9.90 33.33 -5.51
CA TRP A 127 8.46 33.02 -5.45
C TRP A 127 7.70 34.05 -4.60
N GLY A 128 8.34 34.64 -3.57
CA GLY A 128 7.82 35.78 -2.80
C GLY A 128 7.05 35.37 -1.54
N THR A 129 5.98 36.11 -1.21
CA THR A 129 5.21 35.84 0.00
C THR A 129 4.28 34.64 -0.22
N GLN A 130 4.48 33.59 0.58
CA GLN A 130 3.57 32.44 0.63
C GLN A 130 2.22 32.82 1.24
N SER A 131 1.17 32.26 0.65
CA SER A 131 -0.23 32.30 1.08
C SER A 131 -0.89 30.96 0.74
N THR A 132 -2.20 30.84 0.92
CA THR A 132 -2.97 29.64 0.58
C THR A 132 -4.15 30.02 -0.32
N ASP A 133 -4.42 29.21 -1.36
CA ASP A 133 -5.58 29.40 -2.24
C ASP A 133 -6.88 28.78 -1.67
N GLY A 134 -7.98 28.90 -2.40
CA GLY A 134 -9.29 28.35 -2.00
C GLY A 134 -9.37 26.82 -1.95
N ASN A 135 -8.37 26.12 -2.50
CA ASN A 135 -8.27 24.65 -2.54
C ASN A 135 -7.21 24.11 -1.56
N GLY A 136 -6.64 24.98 -0.71
CA GLY A 136 -5.62 24.60 0.27
C GLY A 136 -4.20 24.47 -0.32
N ASN A 137 -3.93 24.94 -1.53
CA ASN A 137 -2.60 24.91 -2.14
C ASN A 137 -1.74 26.08 -1.68
N LEU A 138 -0.41 25.91 -1.68
CA LEU A 138 0.51 27.03 -1.58
C LEU A 138 0.34 27.95 -2.79
N LYS A 139 0.23 29.26 -2.53
CA LYS A 139 0.13 30.31 -3.54
C LYS A 139 1.10 31.43 -3.20
N PHE A 140 1.84 31.94 -4.19
CA PHE A 140 2.90 32.92 -3.95
C PHE A 140 2.64 34.24 -4.68
N THR A 141 3.21 35.34 -4.20
CA THR A 141 3.02 36.68 -4.81
C THR A 141 3.79 36.90 -6.10
N GLY A 142 4.86 36.14 -6.36
CA GLY A 142 5.60 36.13 -7.62
C GLY A 142 4.93 35.26 -8.70
N ASP A 143 3.99 34.39 -8.32
CA ASP A 143 3.24 33.54 -9.25
C ASP A 143 1.97 34.25 -9.73
N SER A 144 2.11 35.07 -10.77
CA SER A 144 0.98 35.80 -11.36
C SER A 144 0.11 34.94 -12.29
N ALA A 145 0.65 33.85 -12.83
CA ALA A 145 -0.09 32.90 -13.68
C ALA A 145 -0.93 31.88 -12.89
N GLY A 146 -0.58 31.60 -11.63
CA GLY A 146 -1.19 30.54 -10.83
C GLY A 146 -0.58 29.15 -11.05
N ALA A 147 0.65 29.11 -11.56
CA ALA A 147 1.42 27.90 -11.86
C ALA A 147 1.55 26.98 -10.62
N ALA A 148 1.78 27.57 -9.43
CA ALA A 148 1.90 26.82 -8.19
C ALA A 148 0.59 26.13 -7.80
N SER A 149 -0.55 26.82 -7.94
CA SER A 149 -1.87 26.24 -7.73
C SER A 149 -2.19 25.15 -8.77
N ALA A 150 -1.82 25.34 -10.03
CA ALA A 150 -2.04 24.35 -11.09
C ALA A 150 -1.28 23.04 -10.81
N ALA A 151 0.03 23.11 -10.55
CA ALA A 151 0.86 21.93 -10.26
C ALA A 151 0.31 21.10 -9.08
N GLN A 152 -0.03 21.77 -7.97
CA GLN A 152 -0.55 21.08 -6.78
C GLN A 152 -1.91 20.42 -7.04
N GLN A 153 -2.80 21.05 -7.80
CA GLN A 153 -4.09 20.45 -8.17
C GLN A 153 -3.94 19.28 -9.14
N MET A 154 -3.06 19.41 -10.14
CA MET A 154 -2.77 18.38 -11.13
C MET A 154 -2.27 17.09 -10.46
N PHE A 155 -1.20 17.15 -9.65
CA PHE A 155 -0.66 15.98 -8.95
C PHE A 155 -1.55 15.45 -7.80
N LYS A 156 -2.43 16.28 -7.22
CA LYS A 156 -3.52 15.78 -6.35
C LYS A 156 -4.56 14.98 -7.16
N GLY A 157 -4.75 15.34 -8.42
CA GLY A 157 -5.83 14.87 -9.27
C GLY A 157 -5.56 13.58 -10.05
N ILE A 158 -4.32 13.34 -10.45
CA ILE A 158 -3.88 12.12 -11.16
C ILE A 158 -4.43 10.87 -10.48
N GLY A 159 -5.00 9.96 -11.26
CA GLY A 159 -5.55 8.70 -10.76
C GLY A 159 -6.82 8.77 -9.90
N THR A 160 -7.20 9.94 -9.35
CA THR A 160 -8.36 10.07 -8.43
C THR A 160 -9.73 9.95 -9.11
N ASN A 161 -9.81 10.24 -10.40
CA ASN A 161 -11.06 10.33 -11.17
C ASN A 161 -11.29 9.13 -12.12
N GLY A 162 -10.45 8.08 -12.04
CA GLY A 162 -10.46 7.01 -13.06
C GLY A 162 -10.10 7.52 -14.46
N GLU A 163 -9.26 8.57 -14.53
CA GLU A 163 -8.78 9.11 -15.80
C GLU A 163 -7.88 8.10 -16.53
N THR A 164 -7.81 8.24 -17.85
CA THR A 164 -7.17 7.25 -18.74
C THR A 164 -5.93 7.80 -19.43
N TRP A 165 -5.45 8.96 -19.02
CA TRP A 165 -4.22 9.56 -19.52
C TRP A 165 -3.01 8.89 -18.84
N SER A 166 -2.96 8.89 -17.50
CA SER A 166 -1.90 8.19 -16.74
C SER A 166 -1.97 6.67 -16.83
N ALA A 167 -3.07 6.13 -17.38
CA ALA A 167 -3.24 4.71 -17.65
C ALA A 167 -2.26 4.16 -18.72
N ASP A 168 -1.63 5.03 -19.51
CA ASP A 168 -0.64 4.61 -20.51
C ASP A 168 0.62 4.01 -19.85
N LEU A 169 1.02 4.55 -18.70
CA LEU A 169 2.15 4.03 -17.92
C LEU A 169 2.03 2.54 -17.57
N THR A 170 0.80 2.03 -17.44
CA THR A 170 0.58 0.65 -16.95
C THR A 170 1.16 -0.45 -17.85
N GLN A 171 1.56 -0.13 -19.10
CA GLN A 171 2.24 -1.08 -20.01
C GLN A 171 3.73 -1.28 -19.69
N TRP A 172 4.37 -0.34 -18.99
CA TRP A 172 5.81 -0.36 -18.72
C TRP A 172 6.15 -1.14 -17.46
N CYS A 173 7.36 -1.70 -17.41
CA CYS A 173 7.78 -2.57 -16.31
C CYS A 173 9.30 -2.62 -16.13
N ASP A 174 9.75 -3.07 -14.95
CA ASP A 174 11.14 -3.44 -14.68
C ASP A 174 11.28 -4.78 -13.92
N GLY A 175 12.48 -5.03 -13.40
CA GLY A 175 12.79 -6.20 -12.56
C GLY A 175 13.52 -7.33 -13.30
N PRO A 176 13.91 -8.39 -12.57
CA PRO A 176 14.87 -9.40 -13.03
C PRO A 176 14.38 -10.30 -14.19
N ASN A 177 13.12 -10.18 -14.60
CA ASN A 177 12.54 -10.89 -15.72
C ASN A 177 12.56 -10.09 -17.03
N VAL A 178 12.85 -8.78 -16.97
CA VAL A 178 12.89 -7.89 -18.14
C VAL A 178 14.32 -7.81 -18.68
N ALA A 179 14.52 -8.20 -19.93
CA ALA A 179 15.83 -8.15 -20.58
C ALA A 179 16.10 -6.76 -21.16
N SER A 180 17.36 -6.30 -21.09
CA SER A 180 17.81 -5.14 -21.88
C SER A 180 17.56 -5.40 -23.37
N GLY A 181 17.00 -4.41 -24.07
CA GLY A 181 16.51 -4.51 -25.44
C GLY A 181 15.11 -5.13 -25.59
N ALA A 182 14.39 -5.43 -24.51
CA ALA A 182 12.99 -5.86 -24.59
C ALA A 182 12.08 -4.72 -25.05
N VAL A 183 11.15 -4.99 -25.97
CA VAL A 183 10.16 -4.03 -26.50
C VAL A 183 8.73 -4.32 -26.00
N SER A 184 8.57 -5.25 -25.05
CA SER A 184 7.30 -5.68 -24.46
C SER A 184 7.53 -6.37 -23.12
N CYS A 185 6.66 -6.13 -22.15
CA CYS A 185 6.79 -6.66 -20.79
C CYS A 185 6.32 -8.12 -20.64
N PRO A 186 7.10 -9.01 -19.99
CA PRO A 186 6.63 -10.34 -19.63
C PRO A 186 5.64 -10.27 -18.46
N SER A 187 4.67 -11.19 -18.40
CA SER A 187 3.57 -11.17 -17.42
C SER A 187 3.97 -11.47 -15.96
N ASN A 188 5.26 -11.46 -15.66
CA ASN A 188 5.84 -11.62 -14.32
C ASN A 188 6.94 -10.55 -14.04
N ALA A 189 6.91 -9.43 -14.78
CA ALA A 189 7.69 -8.24 -14.48
C ALA A 189 7.02 -7.39 -13.38
N ASN A 190 7.75 -6.40 -12.87
CA ASN A 190 7.20 -5.37 -11.99
C ASN A 190 6.58 -4.26 -12.86
N PHE A 191 5.28 -4.32 -13.14
CA PHE A 191 4.59 -3.28 -13.91
C PHE A 191 4.41 -2.00 -13.10
N ILE A 192 4.38 -0.84 -13.78
CA ILE A 192 3.90 0.40 -13.15
C ILE A 192 2.41 0.23 -12.79
N PRO A 193 1.99 0.40 -11.53
CA PRO A 193 0.58 0.33 -11.17
C PRO A 193 -0.17 1.57 -11.67
N TYR A 194 -1.48 1.44 -11.90
CA TYR A 194 -2.32 2.61 -12.06
C TYR A 194 -2.36 3.40 -10.73
N GLN A 195 -2.17 4.71 -10.82
CA GLN A 195 -1.80 5.57 -9.68
C GLN A 195 -3.03 6.02 -8.86
N SER A 196 -3.88 5.06 -8.47
CA SER A 196 -5.18 5.30 -7.83
C SER A 196 -5.03 5.85 -6.41
N GLY A 197 -5.36 7.14 -6.24
CA GLY A 197 -5.41 7.79 -4.93
C GLY A 197 -4.95 9.26 -4.94
N GLY A 198 -4.21 9.67 -5.97
CA GLY A 198 -3.54 10.97 -6.03
C GLY A 198 -2.08 10.84 -5.61
N VAL A 199 -1.16 11.42 -6.38
CA VAL A 199 0.29 11.18 -6.24
C VAL A 199 1.03 12.27 -5.45
N LEU A 200 0.42 13.45 -5.26
CA LEU A 200 1.04 14.53 -4.48
C LEU A 200 1.20 14.14 -3.00
N SER A 201 2.44 13.86 -2.61
CA SER A 201 2.83 13.43 -1.26
C SER A 201 3.42 14.55 -0.40
N GLY A 202 3.86 15.66 -0.99
CA GLY A 202 4.33 16.81 -0.24
C GLY A 202 4.56 18.07 -1.07
N VAL A 203 4.60 19.20 -0.39
CA VAL A 203 4.89 20.52 -0.96
C VAL A 203 5.78 21.29 -0.01
N TRP A 204 6.92 21.79 -0.49
CA TRP A 204 7.87 22.60 0.27
C TRP A 204 8.18 23.89 -0.48
N TYR A 205 8.29 25.00 0.26
CA TYR A 205 8.86 26.25 -0.21
C TYR A 205 10.24 26.41 0.42
N ASP A 206 11.32 26.20 -0.34
CA ASP A 206 12.67 26.55 0.15
C ASP A 206 12.87 28.06 0.04
N ASN A 207 12.60 28.74 1.14
CA ASN A 207 12.86 30.17 1.29
C ASN A 207 14.12 30.47 2.12
N ALA A 208 15.01 29.49 2.33
CA ALA A 208 16.28 29.70 3.03
C ALA A 208 17.27 30.59 2.25
N GLY A 209 17.09 30.71 0.92
CA GLY A 209 17.91 31.55 0.05
C GLY A 209 17.16 31.99 -1.22
N ALA A 210 17.88 32.58 -2.17
CA ALA A 210 17.40 32.76 -3.53
C ALA A 210 17.79 31.54 -4.38
N SER A 211 16.91 31.11 -5.29
CA SER A 211 17.28 30.13 -6.32
C SER A 211 18.31 30.77 -7.27
N PRO A 212 19.37 30.06 -7.71
CA PRO A 212 20.38 30.63 -8.60
C PRO A 212 19.78 31.12 -9.92
N ALA A 213 20.25 32.28 -10.41
CA ALA A 213 19.74 32.86 -11.66
C ALA A 213 19.99 31.98 -12.90
N GLN A 214 21.03 31.15 -12.86
CA GLN A 214 21.21 29.97 -13.72
C GLN A 214 21.69 28.82 -12.82
N ALA A 215 20.76 28.05 -12.27
CA ALA A 215 21.07 26.86 -11.47
C ALA A 215 21.53 25.73 -12.39
N SER A 216 22.69 25.12 -12.15
CA SER A 216 23.13 23.96 -12.95
C SER A 216 22.38 22.69 -12.55
N GLY A 217 22.34 21.66 -13.39
CA GLY A 217 21.70 20.38 -13.10
C GLY A 217 22.18 19.74 -11.79
N ASN A 218 23.49 19.85 -11.49
CA ASN A 218 24.06 19.47 -10.19
C ASN A 218 23.43 20.23 -9.00
N GLN A 219 23.11 21.52 -9.16
CA GLN A 219 22.49 22.33 -8.11
C GLN A 219 21.02 21.98 -7.91
N LEU A 220 20.31 21.63 -8.98
CA LEU A 220 18.93 21.13 -8.92
C LEU A 220 18.87 19.74 -8.26
N ALA A 221 19.81 18.84 -8.60
CA ALA A 221 19.97 17.56 -7.92
C ALA A 221 20.33 17.72 -6.42
N GLN A 222 21.17 18.70 -6.07
CA GLN A 222 21.42 19.06 -4.66
C GLN A 222 20.14 19.55 -3.94
N GLU A 223 19.24 20.25 -4.64
CA GLU A 223 17.95 20.68 -4.08
C GLU A 223 17.00 19.50 -3.87
N ALA A 224 16.96 18.56 -4.82
CA ALA A 224 16.20 17.32 -4.67
C ALA A 224 16.70 16.48 -3.46
N ILE A 225 18.02 16.40 -3.26
CA ILE A 225 18.61 15.74 -2.08
C ILE A 225 18.22 16.48 -0.77
N LYS A 226 18.18 17.82 -0.78
CA LYS A 226 17.66 18.59 0.38
C LYS A 226 16.17 18.31 0.62
N ALA A 227 15.36 18.25 -0.43
CA ALA A 227 13.93 17.98 -0.33
C ALA A 227 13.66 16.57 0.21
N ALA A 228 14.40 15.55 -0.24
CA ALA A 228 14.34 14.21 0.34
C ALA A 228 14.64 14.22 1.84
N GLY A 229 15.65 14.99 2.28
CA GLY A 229 15.92 15.23 3.70
C GLY A 229 14.79 15.96 4.44
N HIS A 230 14.18 16.97 3.81
CA HIS A 230 13.06 17.76 4.36
C HIS A 230 11.81 16.90 4.59
N PHE A 231 11.42 16.07 3.62
CA PHE A 231 10.27 15.17 3.72
C PHE A 231 10.54 13.88 4.50
N GLY A 232 11.77 13.68 5.00
CA GLY A 232 12.15 12.53 5.83
C GLY A 232 12.51 11.26 5.05
N ASN A 233 12.58 11.32 3.71
CA ASN A 233 12.95 10.22 2.82
C ASN A 233 14.48 9.99 2.84
N THR A 234 15.01 9.60 3.99
CA THR A 234 16.46 9.56 4.26
C THR A 234 17.13 8.22 3.90
N SER A 235 16.60 7.49 2.91
CA SER A 235 17.18 6.22 2.42
C SER A 235 16.70 5.85 1.01
N GLY A 236 17.47 5.03 0.29
CA GLY A 236 17.11 4.64 -1.08
C GLY A 236 15.76 3.93 -1.17
N THR A 237 15.42 3.12 -0.17
CA THR A 237 14.09 2.47 -0.07
C THR A 237 12.96 3.48 0.14
N ALA A 238 13.20 4.62 0.80
CA ALA A 238 12.21 5.69 0.90
C ALA A 238 12.06 6.43 -0.44
N ASN A 239 13.16 6.61 -1.19
CA ASN A 239 13.19 7.33 -2.46
C ASN A 239 12.83 6.48 -3.70
N ARG A 240 12.77 5.15 -3.59
CA ARG A 240 12.47 4.24 -4.72
C ARG A 240 11.20 4.60 -5.49
N ASP A 241 10.20 5.14 -4.81
CA ASP A 241 8.94 5.62 -5.38
C ASP A 241 8.71 7.13 -5.14
N ALA A 242 9.79 7.92 -4.97
CA ALA A 242 9.72 9.36 -4.72
C ALA A 242 10.28 10.17 -5.89
N TYR A 243 9.55 11.22 -6.27
CA TYR A 243 9.91 12.13 -7.37
C TYR A 243 9.88 13.59 -6.91
N TYR A 244 10.97 14.32 -7.15
CA TYR A 244 11.16 15.68 -6.65
C TYR A 244 11.13 16.71 -7.79
N VAL A 245 10.00 17.37 -8.00
CA VAL A 245 9.88 18.43 -9.01
C VAL A 245 10.48 19.71 -8.43
N ILE A 246 11.58 20.19 -9.01
CA ILE A 246 12.27 21.41 -8.57
C ILE A 246 11.73 22.59 -9.39
N LEU A 247 10.75 23.30 -8.81
CA LEU A 247 10.06 24.40 -9.47
C LEU A 247 10.82 25.71 -9.27
N SER A 248 11.46 26.16 -10.35
CA SER A 248 12.17 27.44 -10.38
C SER A 248 11.19 28.62 -10.59
N PRO A 249 11.44 29.79 -9.97
CA PRO A 249 10.56 30.94 -10.01
C PRO A 249 10.63 31.72 -11.33
N HIS A 250 9.66 32.62 -11.54
CA HIS A 250 9.65 33.59 -12.63
C HIS A 250 10.99 34.35 -12.76
N GLY A 251 11.50 34.48 -13.99
CA GLY A 251 12.67 35.29 -14.31
C GLY A 251 14.04 34.73 -13.85
N VAL A 252 14.16 33.42 -13.59
CA VAL A 252 15.45 32.72 -13.59
C VAL A 252 15.54 31.70 -14.73
N ASN A 253 16.76 31.43 -15.19
CA ASN A 253 17.05 30.56 -16.32
C ASN A 253 17.82 29.31 -15.84
N PRO A 254 17.18 28.38 -15.09
CA PRO A 254 17.83 27.16 -14.63
C PRO A 254 18.33 26.36 -15.82
N ASP A 255 19.58 25.93 -15.73
CA ASP A 255 20.30 25.07 -16.68
C ASP A 255 20.16 25.49 -18.17
N ASP A 256 20.09 26.81 -18.39
CA ASP A 256 19.98 27.48 -19.70
C ASP A 256 18.74 27.11 -20.55
N TYR A 257 17.61 26.79 -19.91
CA TYR A 257 16.33 26.45 -20.58
C TYR A 257 15.84 27.51 -21.59
N GLU A 258 16.20 28.80 -21.42
CA GLU A 258 15.82 29.88 -22.34
C GLU A 258 16.66 29.95 -23.63
N ASN A 259 17.63 29.06 -23.80
CA ASN A 259 18.58 29.13 -24.91
C ASN A 259 17.90 28.87 -26.27
N PRO A 260 18.00 29.78 -27.26
CA PRO A 260 17.31 29.62 -28.54
C PRO A 260 17.90 28.52 -29.45
N THR A 261 18.95 27.82 -29.01
CA THR A 261 19.63 26.73 -29.76
C THR A 261 19.77 25.43 -28.95
N THR A 262 19.64 25.48 -27.61
CA THR A 262 19.81 24.32 -26.72
C THR A 262 18.79 24.25 -25.59
N GLY A 263 17.81 25.17 -25.58
CA GLY A 263 16.77 25.27 -24.58
C GLY A 263 15.66 24.24 -24.75
N TYR A 264 14.87 24.11 -23.71
CA TYR A 264 13.87 23.08 -23.46
C TYR A 264 12.81 23.66 -22.51
N CYS A 265 11.71 22.95 -22.26
CA CYS A 265 10.62 23.50 -21.43
C CYS A 265 10.58 22.91 -20.01
N ALA A 266 11.15 21.72 -19.82
CA ALA A 266 11.56 21.10 -18.56
C ALA A 266 12.55 19.96 -18.91
N TRP A 267 13.06 19.24 -17.91
CA TRP A 267 13.69 17.92 -18.06
C TRP A 267 13.65 17.14 -16.74
N HIS A 268 13.73 15.80 -16.78
CA HIS A 268 13.90 14.92 -15.62
C HIS A 268 15.25 14.19 -15.64
N ASP A 269 15.78 13.85 -14.47
CA ASP A 269 17.05 13.12 -14.31
C ASP A 269 17.14 12.53 -12.87
N TRP A 270 18.24 11.86 -12.56
CA TRP A 270 18.57 11.35 -11.24
C TRP A 270 19.90 11.90 -10.73
N ASN A 271 20.05 12.04 -9.41
CA ASN A 271 21.21 12.73 -8.83
C ASN A 271 22.59 12.10 -9.16
N GLY A 272 22.61 10.83 -9.60
CA GLY A 272 23.83 10.09 -9.89
C GLY A 272 24.39 10.28 -11.29
N ASP A 273 23.64 10.89 -12.23
CA ASP A 273 24.16 11.11 -13.58
C ASP A 273 25.39 12.04 -13.59
N THR A 274 26.37 11.67 -14.40
CA THR A 274 27.65 12.36 -14.53
C THR A 274 27.70 13.37 -15.69
N THR A 275 26.66 13.42 -16.52
CA THR A 275 26.51 14.35 -17.66
C THR A 275 25.75 15.63 -17.31
N LEU A 276 24.90 15.62 -16.28
CA LEU A 276 24.34 16.79 -15.58
C LEU A 276 25.32 17.97 -15.56
N THR A 277 24.84 19.20 -15.78
CA THR A 277 25.75 20.35 -15.75
C THR A 277 26.28 20.59 -14.32
N GLY A 278 27.60 20.49 -14.18
CA GLY A 278 28.29 20.43 -12.87
C GLY A 278 28.58 19.02 -12.36
N GLY A 279 28.09 17.98 -13.03
CA GLY A 279 28.27 16.56 -12.72
C GLY A 279 27.28 15.99 -11.69
N ALA A 280 27.51 14.76 -11.27
CA ALA A 280 26.66 14.05 -10.29
C ALA A 280 26.65 14.73 -8.91
N ALA A 281 25.49 14.74 -8.25
CA ALA A 281 25.33 15.18 -6.87
C ALA A 281 25.28 13.95 -5.94
N SER A 282 26.29 13.78 -5.09
CA SER A 282 26.35 12.62 -4.20
C SER A 282 25.28 12.69 -3.11
N SER A 283 24.34 11.73 -3.13
CA SER A 283 23.25 11.60 -2.17
C SER A 283 23.62 10.63 -1.03
N PRO A 284 23.39 10.99 0.25
CA PRO A 284 23.45 10.05 1.38
C PRO A 284 22.16 9.19 1.49
N TYR A 285 21.15 9.45 0.66
CA TYR A 285 19.81 8.87 0.75
C TYR A 285 19.50 7.89 -0.40
N GLY A 286 20.54 7.37 -1.07
CA GLY A 286 20.39 6.63 -2.32
C GLY A 286 19.94 7.52 -3.47
N ASP A 287 19.48 6.89 -4.55
CA ASP A 287 19.06 7.59 -5.76
C ASP A 287 17.83 8.46 -5.54
N ILE A 288 17.84 9.63 -6.17
CA ILE A 288 16.84 10.69 -6.10
C ILE A 288 16.46 11.05 -7.53
N ALA A 289 15.30 10.57 -7.98
CA ALA A 289 14.68 11.00 -9.24
C ALA A 289 14.06 12.38 -9.08
N PHE A 290 14.35 13.31 -9.98
CA PHE A 290 13.95 14.70 -9.88
C PHE A 290 13.70 15.32 -11.26
N SER A 291 13.15 16.54 -11.29
CA SER A 291 13.04 17.30 -12.53
C SER A 291 13.36 18.78 -12.34
N ASN A 292 13.95 19.36 -13.38
CA ASN A 292 14.01 20.79 -13.61
C ASN A 292 12.67 21.24 -14.19
N GLN A 293 11.84 21.92 -13.40
CA GLN A 293 10.67 22.66 -13.92
C GLN A 293 10.95 24.16 -13.85
N PRO A 294 11.43 24.79 -14.95
CA PRO A 294 11.48 26.24 -15.09
C PRO A 294 10.08 26.86 -14.97
N TYR A 295 10.00 28.18 -14.74
CA TYR A 295 8.76 28.94 -14.89
C TYR A 295 8.47 29.17 -16.39
N ASN A 296 8.34 28.07 -17.16
CA ASN A 296 8.40 28.06 -18.63
C ASN A 296 7.29 28.87 -19.33
N ILE A 297 6.27 29.31 -18.57
CA ILE A 297 5.30 30.34 -18.96
C ILE A 297 5.99 31.63 -19.46
N ASP A 298 7.19 31.94 -18.97
CA ASP A 298 8.02 33.08 -19.41
C ASP A 298 8.45 32.98 -20.88
N GLN A 299 8.59 31.76 -21.42
CA GLN A 299 8.85 31.50 -22.83
C GLN A 299 7.58 31.54 -23.70
N GLY A 300 6.41 31.76 -23.09
CA GLY A 300 5.14 31.94 -23.79
C GLY A 300 4.81 30.77 -24.72
N ALA A 301 4.46 31.08 -25.96
CA ALA A 301 4.06 30.06 -26.94
C ALA A 301 5.19 29.10 -27.34
N ASN A 302 6.47 29.41 -27.06
CA ASN A 302 7.58 28.49 -27.29
C ASN A 302 7.50 27.28 -26.35
N CYS A 303 7.08 27.50 -25.09
CA CYS A 303 6.75 26.46 -24.12
C CYS A 303 5.24 26.44 -23.85
N GLY A 304 4.46 26.31 -24.93
CA GLY A 304 3.08 25.84 -24.87
C GLY A 304 2.03 26.78 -24.27
N VAL A 305 2.33 28.05 -23.94
CA VAL A 305 1.29 28.97 -23.45
C VAL A 305 0.23 29.19 -24.55
N GLY A 306 -1.01 28.79 -24.25
CA GLY A 306 -2.14 28.83 -25.18
C GLY A 306 -2.15 27.71 -26.23
N PHE A 307 -1.48 26.59 -25.97
CA PHE A 307 -1.39 25.47 -26.91
C PHE A 307 -2.71 24.68 -27.04
N VAL A 308 -3.47 24.53 -25.96
CA VAL A 308 -4.75 23.81 -25.90
C VAL A 308 -5.93 24.77 -25.71
N ASN A 309 -5.75 25.82 -24.90
CA ASN A 309 -6.78 26.74 -24.43
C ASN A 309 -6.49 28.19 -24.87
N SER A 310 -7.51 29.06 -24.80
CA SER A 310 -7.35 30.48 -25.12
C SER A 310 -8.09 31.36 -24.10
N PRO A 311 -7.39 32.13 -23.24
CA PRO A 311 -5.93 32.16 -23.02
C PRO A 311 -5.47 31.03 -22.10
N GLY A 312 -4.75 30.04 -22.64
CA GLY A 312 -4.19 28.92 -21.89
C GLY A 312 -2.88 29.25 -21.16
N THR A 313 -2.93 30.17 -20.18
CA THR A 313 -1.72 30.72 -19.52
C THR A 313 -0.82 29.66 -18.89
N THR A 314 -1.38 28.58 -18.36
CA THR A 314 -0.62 27.48 -17.72
C THR A 314 -0.50 26.23 -18.60
N ASP A 315 -0.94 26.27 -19.87
CA ASP A 315 -1.09 25.06 -20.71
C ASP A 315 0.23 24.28 -20.81
N GLY A 316 1.28 24.90 -21.35
CA GLY A 316 2.58 24.26 -21.49
C GLY A 316 3.25 23.90 -20.17
N PHE A 317 2.91 24.59 -19.07
CA PHE A 317 3.44 24.32 -17.73
C PHE A 317 2.82 23.04 -17.12
N THR A 318 1.53 22.78 -17.34
CA THR A 318 0.95 21.46 -16.95
C THR A 318 1.40 20.38 -17.92
N MET A 319 1.44 20.66 -19.23
CA MET A 319 1.94 19.71 -20.23
C MET A 319 3.37 19.23 -19.93
N THR A 320 4.29 20.10 -19.51
CA THR A 320 5.65 19.67 -19.10
C THR A 320 5.64 18.90 -17.79
N LEU A 321 4.91 19.37 -16.76
CA LEU A 321 4.79 18.61 -15.52
C LEU A 321 4.24 17.19 -15.73
N GLY A 322 3.34 17.00 -16.71
CA GLY A 322 2.83 15.69 -17.11
C GLY A 322 3.83 14.88 -17.93
N HIS A 323 4.56 15.52 -18.86
CA HIS A 323 5.66 14.96 -19.67
C HIS A 323 6.77 14.38 -18.78
N GLU A 324 7.42 15.23 -17.97
CA GLU A 324 8.53 14.84 -17.10
C GLU A 324 8.14 13.77 -16.08
N TRP A 325 6.88 13.76 -15.65
CA TRP A 325 6.35 12.72 -14.76
C TRP A 325 6.11 11.41 -15.50
N HIS A 326 5.51 11.43 -16.69
CA HIS A 326 5.33 10.23 -17.50
C HIS A 326 6.66 9.57 -17.86
N GLU A 327 7.68 10.37 -18.17
CA GLU A 327 9.00 9.87 -18.57
C GLU A 327 9.76 9.28 -17.39
N MET A 328 9.92 10.00 -16.28
CA MET A 328 10.47 9.48 -15.02
C MET A 328 9.75 8.22 -14.51
N MET A 329 8.43 8.12 -14.69
CA MET A 329 7.71 6.90 -14.32
C MET A 329 8.21 5.69 -15.15
N SER A 330 8.62 5.87 -16.40
CA SER A 330 9.10 4.83 -17.32
C SER A 330 10.63 4.70 -17.48
N ASP A 331 11.41 5.70 -17.09
CA ASP A 331 12.88 5.70 -17.01
C ASP A 331 13.33 6.54 -15.81
N GLN A 332 13.24 5.95 -14.62
CA GLN A 332 13.40 6.71 -13.37
C GLN A 332 14.84 7.18 -13.10
N ASN A 333 15.82 6.51 -13.70
CA ASN A 333 17.24 6.86 -13.65
C ASN A 333 17.79 6.85 -15.09
N PRO A 334 17.63 7.94 -15.87
CA PRO A 334 17.98 7.95 -17.29
C PRO A 334 19.43 7.55 -17.61
N ALA A 335 19.72 6.85 -18.71
CA ALA A 335 18.80 6.16 -19.62
C ALA A 335 18.76 4.65 -19.29
N GLY A 336 17.98 4.27 -18.27
CA GLY A 336 17.92 2.92 -17.72
C GLY A 336 16.65 2.14 -18.08
N GLY A 337 15.50 2.82 -18.08
CA GLY A 337 14.17 2.34 -18.38
C GLY A 337 13.85 2.31 -19.88
N TRP A 338 12.70 2.85 -20.29
CA TRP A 338 12.14 2.63 -21.62
C TRP A 338 12.41 3.80 -22.58
N THR A 339 13.50 3.69 -23.35
CA THR A 339 13.92 4.67 -24.37
C THR A 339 13.95 4.06 -25.77
N ASN A 340 13.83 4.90 -26.80
CA ASN A 340 13.94 4.47 -28.19
C ASN A 340 15.40 4.22 -28.59
N HIS A 341 15.70 3.01 -29.08
CA HIS A 341 17.02 2.64 -29.62
C HIS A 341 16.95 2.11 -31.07
N VAL A 342 15.96 2.56 -31.84
CA VAL A 342 15.78 2.19 -33.25
C VAL A 342 16.84 2.87 -34.11
N SER A 343 17.91 2.12 -34.41
CA SER A 343 19.08 2.63 -35.14
C SER A 343 18.71 3.32 -36.47
N GLY A 344 19.05 4.61 -36.59
CA GLY A 344 18.74 5.43 -37.76
C GLY A 344 17.36 6.10 -37.73
N SER A 345 16.59 5.94 -36.65
CA SER A 345 15.39 6.74 -36.37
C SER A 345 15.75 8.20 -36.05
N SER A 346 14.85 9.12 -36.39
CA SER A 346 14.87 10.49 -35.86
C SER A 346 14.62 10.55 -34.36
N TYR A 347 13.99 9.51 -33.80
CA TYR A 347 13.63 9.41 -32.40
C TYR A 347 14.63 8.58 -31.58
N ASN A 348 15.81 8.23 -32.11
CA ASN A 348 16.79 7.43 -31.36
C ASN A 348 17.33 8.22 -30.15
N GLY A 349 16.96 7.78 -28.95
CA GLY A 349 17.29 8.41 -27.66
C GLY A 349 16.10 9.04 -26.95
N GLN A 350 14.95 9.17 -27.62
CA GLN A 350 13.72 9.76 -27.08
C GLN A 350 13.05 8.85 -26.05
N GLU A 351 12.37 9.49 -25.09
CA GLU A 351 11.52 8.86 -24.07
C GLU A 351 10.03 8.86 -24.47
N ASN A 352 9.15 8.41 -23.56
CA ASN A 352 7.77 8.11 -23.91
C ASN A 352 6.91 9.34 -24.27
N SER A 353 7.23 10.54 -23.79
CA SER A 353 6.46 11.76 -24.03
C SER A 353 7.11 12.63 -25.09
N ASP A 354 8.43 12.58 -25.23
CA ASP A 354 9.24 13.08 -26.34
C ASP A 354 8.72 12.62 -27.71
N GLU A 355 8.44 11.30 -27.88
CA GLU A 355 7.84 10.68 -29.08
C GLU A 355 6.49 11.31 -29.50
N CYS A 356 5.83 11.97 -28.54
CA CYS A 356 4.48 12.53 -28.68
C CYS A 356 4.43 14.04 -28.37
N ALA A 357 5.60 14.68 -28.24
CA ALA A 357 5.74 16.07 -27.84
C ALA A 357 5.08 17.02 -28.84
N TRP A 358 4.38 18.03 -28.31
CA TRP A 358 3.78 19.11 -29.10
C TRP A 358 2.86 18.66 -30.25
N LEU A 359 2.23 17.49 -30.14
CA LEU A 359 1.16 17.06 -31.04
C LEU A 359 -0.08 17.94 -30.86
N LYS A 360 -0.50 18.61 -31.93
CA LYS A 360 -1.53 19.67 -31.90
C LYS A 360 -2.92 19.16 -31.48
N PRO A 361 -3.71 19.95 -30.72
CA PRO A 361 -5.03 19.52 -30.28
C PRO A 361 -5.94 19.07 -31.42
N GLY A 362 -6.62 17.94 -31.22
CA GLY A 362 -7.57 17.37 -32.18
C GLY A 362 -6.99 16.44 -33.25
N THR A 363 -5.66 16.32 -33.38
CA THR A 363 -5.02 15.25 -34.16
C THR A 363 -5.18 13.88 -33.47
N ALA A 364 -4.71 12.81 -34.10
CA ALA A 364 -4.36 11.59 -33.35
C ALA A 364 -3.16 11.91 -32.44
N GLY A 365 -3.16 11.37 -31.22
CA GLY A 365 -2.12 11.69 -30.20
C GLY A 365 -2.06 13.15 -29.73
N GLY A 366 -2.95 14.02 -30.20
CA GLY A 366 -2.88 15.46 -29.91
C GLY A 366 -3.19 15.79 -28.45
N ALA A 367 -2.49 16.80 -27.92
CA ALA A 367 -2.69 17.36 -26.58
C ALA A 367 -4.15 17.78 -26.34
N ALA A 368 -4.62 17.65 -25.10
CA ALA A 368 -6.00 17.95 -24.72
C ALA A 368 -6.12 18.30 -23.23
N ASN A 369 -7.28 18.83 -22.84
CA ASN A 369 -7.60 18.98 -21.42
C ASN A 369 -7.98 17.62 -20.81
N VAL A 370 -7.18 17.11 -19.89
CA VAL A 370 -7.46 15.91 -19.08
C VAL A 370 -8.23 16.32 -17.82
N SER A 371 -9.27 15.57 -17.48
CA SER A 371 -10.18 15.91 -16.38
C SER A 371 -9.89 15.08 -15.13
N PHE A 372 -9.39 15.76 -14.10
CA PHE A 372 -9.03 15.19 -12.79
C PHE A 372 -10.15 15.40 -11.75
N GLY A 373 -11.41 15.30 -12.21
CA GLY A 373 -12.60 15.35 -11.34
C GLY A 373 -12.71 16.67 -10.58
N SER A 374 -12.77 16.60 -9.25
CA SER A 374 -12.86 17.76 -8.36
C SER A 374 -11.59 18.62 -8.32
N PHE A 375 -10.45 18.12 -8.79
CA PHE A 375 -9.19 18.87 -8.75
C PHE A 375 -9.04 19.85 -9.91
N GLY A 376 -9.74 19.62 -11.02
CA GLY A 376 -9.77 20.53 -12.16
C GLY A 376 -9.62 19.79 -13.49
N SER A 377 -9.23 20.54 -14.51
CA SER A 377 -8.91 20.01 -15.83
C SER A 377 -7.74 20.81 -16.38
N TYR A 378 -6.69 20.12 -16.83
CA TYR A 378 -5.39 20.69 -17.18
C TYR A 378 -4.98 20.23 -18.57
N ALA A 379 -4.19 21.06 -19.26
CA ALA A 379 -3.68 20.72 -20.57
C ALA A 379 -2.56 19.70 -20.42
N GLU A 380 -2.72 18.54 -21.03
CA GLU A 380 -1.72 17.47 -21.05
C GLU A 380 -1.42 17.07 -22.50
N GLN A 381 -0.21 16.54 -22.74
CA GLN A 381 0.12 15.86 -23.99
C GLN A 381 -0.07 14.34 -23.87
N ALA A 382 -0.03 13.65 -25.01
CA ALA A 382 0.03 12.20 -25.04
C ALA A 382 1.44 11.70 -24.66
N SER A 383 1.52 10.45 -24.19
CA SER A 383 2.71 9.60 -24.21
C SER A 383 2.57 8.54 -25.32
N TRP A 384 3.68 7.89 -25.66
CA TRP A 384 3.76 6.82 -26.64
C TRP A 384 3.39 5.48 -26.02
N SER A 385 2.51 4.74 -26.69
CA SER A 385 2.15 3.38 -26.32
C SER A 385 2.80 2.37 -27.27
N ASN A 386 3.64 1.48 -26.76
CA ASN A 386 4.08 0.29 -27.49
C ASN A 386 2.90 -0.67 -27.74
N ASP A 387 2.04 -0.90 -26.74
CA ASP A 387 0.93 -1.87 -26.84
C ASP A 387 -0.16 -1.47 -27.86
N THR A 388 -0.27 -0.18 -28.20
CA THR A 388 -1.13 0.30 -29.29
C THR A 388 -0.35 0.80 -30.51
N ASN A 389 0.97 0.88 -30.42
CA ASN A 389 1.91 1.45 -31.40
C ASN A 389 1.48 2.85 -31.88
N SER A 390 1.15 3.73 -30.92
CA SER A 390 0.69 5.10 -31.20
C SER A 390 0.72 6.02 -29.97
N CYS A 391 0.87 7.33 -30.20
CA CYS A 391 0.64 8.35 -29.17
C CYS A 391 -0.80 8.32 -28.62
N ALA A 392 -0.93 8.18 -27.31
CA ALA A 392 -2.18 7.99 -26.59
C ALA A 392 -2.41 9.08 -25.53
N ILE A 393 -3.29 10.04 -25.84
CA ILE A 393 -3.86 10.96 -24.82
C ILE A 393 -4.86 10.24 -23.89
N THR A 394 -5.29 9.03 -24.27
CA THR A 394 -6.04 8.08 -23.45
C THR A 394 -5.67 6.64 -23.79
N HIS A 395 -5.36 5.84 -22.77
CA HIS A 395 -5.01 4.42 -22.85
C HIS A 395 -5.98 3.56 -22.02
N ALA A 396 -5.89 2.24 -22.13
CA ALA A 396 -6.63 1.33 -21.25
C ALA A 396 -5.85 1.13 -19.94
N ILE A 397 -6.52 1.12 -18.78
CA ILE A 397 -5.89 0.67 -17.53
C ILE A 397 -5.59 -0.82 -17.65
N LEU A 398 -4.32 -1.18 -17.80
CA LEU A 398 -3.92 -2.56 -17.95
C LEU A 398 -3.88 -3.25 -16.59
N ASN A 399 -4.56 -4.40 -16.53
CA ASN A 399 -4.63 -5.23 -15.33
C ASN A 399 -3.80 -6.49 -15.57
N HIS A 400 -2.48 -6.40 -15.36
CA HIS A 400 -1.54 -7.52 -15.51
C HIS A 400 -1.68 -8.59 -14.41
N GLY A 401 -2.59 -8.38 -13.45
CA GLY A 401 -2.58 -9.02 -12.13
C GLY A 401 -1.57 -8.32 -11.21
N SER A 402 -1.83 -8.27 -9.90
CA SER A 402 -0.83 -7.76 -8.96
C SER A 402 0.35 -8.74 -8.93
N THR A 403 1.49 -8.29 -9.44
CA THR A 403 2.75 -9.05 -9.54
C THR A 403 3.89 -8.44 -8.73
N GLY A 404 3.70 -7.22 -8.21
CA GLY A 404 4.65 -6.51 -7.34
C GLY A 404 4.25 -6.51 -5.87
N ASN A 405 3.11 -5.88 -5.51
CA ASN A 405 2.71 -5.78 -4.11
C ASN A 405 2.21 -7.13 -3.54
N THR A 406 2.87 -7.61 -2.50
CA THR A 406 2.55 -8.80 -1.72
C THR A 406 2.28 -8.46 -0.26
N VAL A 407 1.01 -8.27 0.09
CA VAL A 407 0.58 -8.25 1.49
C VAL A 407 0.80 -9.64 2.10
N THR A 408 1.53 -9.70 3.22
CA THR A 408 1.84 -10.93 3.95
C THR A 408 1.23 -10.87 5.35
N VAL A 409 0.27 -11.74 5.65
CA VAL A 409 -0.30 -11.87 7.00
C VAL A 409 0.47 -12.92 7.79
N THR A 410 1.04 -12.52 8.94
CA THR A 410 1.76 -13.42 9.84
C THR A 410 0.77 -14.36 10.52
N ASN A 411 0.99 -15.67 10.41
CA ASN A 411 0.15 -16.64 11.12
C ASN A 411 0.41 -16.55 12.64
N PRO A 412 -0.62 -16.30 13.48
CA PRO A 412 -0.44 -16.18 14.93
C PRO A 412 -0.26 -17.54 15.63
N GLY A 413 -0.36 -18.65 14.89
CA GLY A 413 -0.43 -20.01 15.44
C GLY A 413 -1.80 -20.35 16.02
N THR A 414 -1.96 -21.62 16.41
CA THR A 414 -3.18 -22.14 17.05
C THR A 414 -3.49 -21.38 18.35
N GLN A 415 -4.74 -20.95 18.51
CA GLN A 415 -5.21 -20.22 19.69
C GLN A 415 -6.11 -21.10 20.57
N THR A 416 -6.12 -20.81 21.87
CA THR A 416 -7.00 -21.46 22.85
C THR A 416 -7.58 -20.42 23.81
N GLY A 417 -8.90 -20.37 23.92
CA GLY A 417 -9.63 -19.51 24.86
C GLY A 417 -10.53 -20.30 25.81
N THR A 418 -11.31 -19.57 26.60
CA THR A 418 -12.40 -20.11 27.41
C THR A 418 -13.61 -19.18 27.28
N VAL A 419 -14.79 -19.76 27.02
CA VAL A 419 -16.07 -19.04 26.97
C VAL A 419 -16.25 -18.12 28.19
N GLY A 420 -16.77 -16.91 27.97
CA GLY A 420 -16.96 -15.90 29.02
C GLY A 420 -15.69 -15.12 29.41
N THR A 421 -14.50 -15.56 29.00
CA THR A 421 -13.24 -14.81 29.24
C THR A 421 -12.97 -13.84 28.08
N ALA A 422 -12.63 -12.58 28.37
CA ALA A 422 -12.30 -11.62 27.33
C ALA A 422 -11.00 -12.01 26.59
N ALA A 423 -11.04 -12.03 25.26
CA ALA A 423 -9.91 -12.35 24.40
C ALA A 423 -9.37 -11.10 23.67
N SER A 424 -8.07 -11.11 23.37
CA SER A 424 -7.38 -10.03 22.65
C SER A 424 -6.16 -10.60 21.90
N LEU A 425 -6.25 -10.67 20.58
CA LEU A 425 -5.17 -11.14 19.69
C LEU A 425 -4.86 -10.10 18.63
N GLN A 426 -3.64 -9.57 18.63
CA GLN A 426 -3.16 -8.67 17.59
C GLN A 426 -2.68 -9.48 16.38
N ILE A 427 -3.25 -9.23 15.20
CA ILE A 427 -2.70 -9.76 13.94
C ILE A 427 -1.57 -8.84 13.47
N SER A 428 -0.50 -9.45 12.94
CA SER A 428 0.61 -8.73 12.29
C SER A 428 0.57 -9.00 10.79
N ALA A 429 0.67 -7.96 9.98
CA ALA A 429 0.80 -8.06 8.53
C ALA A 429 1.80 -7.02 8.02
N SER A 430 2.46 -7.33 6.90
CA SER A 430 3.39 -6.45 6.21
C SER A 430 2.98 -6.30 4.75
N ASP A 431 2.98 -5.07 4.25
CA ASP A 431 2.90 -4.76 2.83
C ASP A 431 4.32 -4.71 2.23
N SER A 432 4.49 -4.97 0.92
CA SER A 432 5.80 -4.86 0.27
C SER A 432 6.04 -3.52 -0.42
N ALA A 433 5.00 -2.69 -0.57
CA ALA A 433 5.08 -1.28 -0.96
C ALA A 433 5.09 -0.37 0.29
N SER A 434 5.79 0.76 0.19
CA SER A 434 5.93 1.71 1.30
C SER A 434 4.70 2.61 1.46
N GLY A 435 4.28 2.89 2.69
CA GLY A 435 3.22 3.86 3.01
C GLY A 435 1.77 3.35 2.93
N GLN A 436 1.54 2.12 2.48
CA GLN A 436 0.20 1.55 2.31
C GLN A 436 -0.55 1.38 3.64
N THR A 437 -1.87 1.63 3.61
CA THR A 437 -2.75 1.39 4.77
C THR A 437 -3.45 0.04 4.64
N LEU A 438 -3.19 -0.87 5.59
CA LEU A 438 -3.82 -2.19 5.61
C LEU A 438 -5.19 -2.16 6.29
N THR A 439 -6.20 -2.66 5.57
CA THR A 439 -7.55 -2.95 6.06
C THR A 439 -7.69 -4.44 6.35
N TYR A 440 -8.23 -4.78 7.51
CA TYR A 440 -8.32 -6.15 8.01
C TYR A 440 -9.75 -6.69 7.99
N SER A 441 -9.89 -7.98 7.69
CA SER A 441 -11.14 -8.74 7.80
C SER A 441 -10.89 -10.15 8.31
N ALA A 442 -11.89 -10.78 8.93
CA ALA A 442 -11.78 -12.12 9.47
C ALA A 442 -13.08 -12.90 9.29
N THR A 443 -12.95 -14.20 9.06
CA THR A 443 -14.06 -15.15 8.93
C THR A 443 -13.78 -16.39 9.80
N GLY A 444 -14.84 -17.08 10.23
CA GLY A 444 -14.70 -18.24 11.11
C GLY A 444 -14.19 -17.93 12.51
N LEU A 445 -14.31 -16.69 12.99
CA LEU A 445 -14.06 -16.34 14.40
C LEU A 445 -15.07 -17.05 15.32
N PRO A 446 -14.66 -17.46 16.54
CA PRO A 446 -15.59 -17.86 17.60
C PRO A 446 -16.68 -16.82 17.85
N ALA A 447 -17.91 -17.27 18.10
CA ALA A 447 -19.04 -16.39 18.37
C ALA A 447 -18.75 -15.49 19.57
N GLY A 448 -18.94 -14.17 19.43
CA GLY A 448 -18.61 -13.16 20.44
C GLY A 448 -17.25 -12.47 20.25
N LEU A 449 -16.43 -12.91 19.28
CA LEU A 449 -15.22 -12.21 18.85
C LEU A 449 -15.44 -11.45 17.52
N SER A 450 -14.68 -10.37 17.33
CA SER A 450 -14.68 -9.55 16.12
C SER A 450 -13.27 -9.03 15.82
N ILE A 451 -13.00 -8.60 14.58
CA ILE A 451 -11.74 -7.94 14.20
C ILE A 451 -11.97 -6.44 13.95
N ASN A 452 -11.09 -5.59 14.46
CA ASN A 452 -11.05 -4.19 14.10
C ASN A 452 -10.38 -4.04 12.72
N SER A 453 -11.10 -3.46 11.76
CA SER A 453 -10.66 -3.37 10.36
C SER A 453 -9.51 -2.39 10.10
N SER A 454 -9.22 -1.44 11.00
CA SER A 454 -8.08 -0.52 10.83
C SER A 454 -6.85 -0.87 11.66
N THR A 455 -6.98 -1.76 12.66
CA THR A 455 -5.85 -2.16 13.53
C THR A 455 -5.49 -3.63 13.47
N GLY A 456 -6.33 -4.50 12.90
CA GLY A 456 -6.09 -5.95 12.89
C GLY A 456 -6.22 -6.63 14.27
N LEU A 457 -6.69 -5.90 15.29
CA LEU A 457 -6.93 -6.45 16.62
C LEU A 457 -8.22 -7.29 16.62
N ILE A 458 -8.10 -8.58 16.90
CA ILE A 458 -9.23 -9.46 17.21
C ILE A 458 -9.53 -9.35 18.70
N SER A 459 -10.77 -9.01 19.06
CA SER A 459 -11.19 -8.91 20.46
C SER A 459 -12.69 -9.17 20.67
N GLY A 460 -13.05 -9.40 21.93
CA GLY A 460 -14.42 -9.67 22.37
C GLY A 460 -14.46 -10.65 23.53
N THR A 461 -15.61 -11.26 23.77
CA THR A 461 -15.81 -12.32 24.77
C THR A 461 -16.50 -13.50 24.10
N PRO A 462 -15.87 -14.68 23.99
CA PRO A 462 -16.47 -15.83 23.32
C PRO A 462 -17.71 -16.33 24.07
N THR A 463 -18.78 -16.63 23.33
CA THR A 463 -20.09 -17.05 23.88
C THR A 463 -20.44 -18.51 23.60
N ALA A 464 -19.60 -19.24 22.86
CA ALA A 464 -19.82 -20.65 22.52
C ALA A 464 -18.47 -21.39 22.40
N SER A 465 -18.44 -22.63 22.86
CA SER A 465 -17.27 -23.50 22.83
C SER A 465 -17.15 -24.34 21.57
N GLY A 466 -15.93 -24.69 21.21
CA GLY A 466 -15.59 -25.53 20.04
C GLY A 466 -14.33 -25.03 19.32
N THR A 467 -13.83 -25.83 18.38
CA THR A 467 -12.74 -25.43 17.49
C THR A 467 -13.29 -24.77 16.23
N SER A 468 -12.93 -23.50 16.03
CA SER A 468 -13.25 -22.72 14.83
C SER A 468 -12.01 -22.63 13.93
N SER A 469 -12.22 -22.68 12.61
CA SER A 469 -11.15 -22.42 11.62
C SER A 469 -11.20 -20.95 11.24
N VAL A 470 -10.35 -20.13 11.85
CA VAL A 470 -10.28 -18.69 11.61
C VAL A 470 -9.47 -18.45 10.35
N THR A 471 -9.96 -17.60 9.45
CA THR A 471 -9.17 -17.05 8.33
C THR A 471 -9.20 -15.54 8.40
N VAL A 472 -8.01 -14.93 8.46
CA VAL A 472 -7.82 -13.48 8.47
C VAL A 472 -7.22 -13.05 7.14
N THR A 473 -7.75 -11.97 6.57
CA THR A 473 -7.25 -11.34 5.35
C THR A 473 -6.91 -9.88 5.65
N ALA A 474 -5.73 -9.44 5.21
CA ALA A 474 -5.36 -8.04 5.12
C ALA A 474 -5.34 -7.62 3.65
N THR A 475 -5.86 -6.42 3.37
CA THR A 475 -5.98 -5.81 2.04
C THR A 475 -5.41 -4.40 2.11
N ASP A 476 -4.58 -4.01 1.15
CA ASP A 476 -3.98 -2.68 1.11
C ASP A 476 -4.77 -1.69 0.23
N SER A 477 -4.28 -0.45 0.14
CA SER A 477 -4.81 0.61 -0.72
C SER A 477 -4.76 0.31 -2.23
N THR A 478 -3.88 -0.58 -2.73
CA THR A 478 -3.86 -1.08 -4.12
C THR A 478 -4.77 -2.29 -4.36
N ASN A 479 -5.43 -2.82 -3.33
CA ASN A 479 -6.19 -4.08 -3.34
C ASN A 479 -5.34 -5.35 -3.50
N ALA A 480 -4.03 -5.29 -3.25
CA ALA A 480 -3.24 -6.47 -2.96
C ALA A 480 -3.75 -7.10 -1.65
N THR A 481 -3.74 -8.44 -1.58
CA THR A 481 -4.30 -9.17 -0.43
C THR A 481 -3.37 -10.27 0.06
N GLY A 482 -3.28 -10.40 1.38
CA GLY A 482 -2.63 -11.50 2.07
C GLY A 482 -3.63 -12.15 3.01
N SER A 483 -3.57 -13.47 3.16
CA SER A 483 -4.42 -14.19 4.10
C SER A 483 -3.70 -15.30 4.83
N THR A 484 -4.20 -15.65 6.01
CA THR A 484 -3.69 -16.77 6.80
C THR A 484 -4.81 -17.42 7.59
N SER A 485 -4.72 -18.74 7.80
CA SER A 485 -5.72 -19.52 8.51
C SER A 485 -5.12 -20.25 9.70
N PHE A 486 -5.84 -20.30 10.82
CA PHE A 486 -5.41 -20.97 12.05
C PHE A 486 -6.62 -21.47 12.84
N SER A 487 -6.42 -22.53 13.63
CA SER A 487 -7.47 -23.04 14.52
C SER A 487 -7.54 -22.22 15.80
N TRP A 488 -8.75 -21.88 16.23
CA TRP A 488 -9.04 -21.27 17.53
C TRP A 488 -10.00 -22.17 18.30
N THR A 489 -9.53 -22.77 19.41
CA THR A 489 -10.36 -23.62 20.27
C THR A 489 -10.85 -22.86 21.48
N GLU A 490 -12.15 -22.60 21.53
CA GLU A 490 -12.81 -22.12 22.75
C GLU A 490 -13.20 -23.31 23.62
N ASN A 491 -12.57 -23.40 24.80
CA ASN A 491 -12.99 -24.37 25.80
C ASN A 491 -14.31 -23.93 26.43
N SER A 492 -15.19 -24.88 26.74
CA SER A 492 -16.41 -24.61 27.49
C SER A 492 -16.07 -23.94 28.83
N SER A 493 -16.92 -22.99 29.24
CA SER A 493 -16.96 -22.48 30.62
C SER A 493 -17.56 -23.55 31.55
N GLY A 494 -16.99 -24.75 31.56
CA GLY A 494 -17.31 -25.76 32.55
C GLY A 494 -16.90 -25.22 33.90
N GLY A 495 -17.88 -25.05 34.80
CA GLY A 495 -17.75 -24.25 36.03
C GLY A 495 -16.45 -24.52 36.79
N THR A 496 -15.51 -23.59 36.68
CA THR A 496 -14.14 -23.67 37.23
C THR A 496 -13.76 -22.38 37.95
N GLY A 497 -14.76 -21.66 38.45
CA GLY A 497 -14.57 -20.52 39.34
C GLY A 497 -13.79 -20.95 40.58
N GLY A 498 -12.58 -20.40 40.74
CA GLY A 498 -11.80 -20.50 41.96
C GLY A 498 -11.42 -21.92 42.39
N GLY A 499 -10.98 -22.77 41.47
CA GLY A 499 -10.31 -24.04 41.82
C GLY A 499 -11.24 -25.20 42.22
N VAL A 500 -12.56 -25.00 42.17
CA VAL A 500 -13.52 -26.11 42.10
C VAL A 500 -13.41 -26.77 40.72
N THR A 501 -13.24 -28.09 40.68
CA THR A 501 -13.21 -28.88 39.45
C THR A 501 -14.63 -29.25 39.05
N ASN A 502 -15.06 -28.85 37.85
CA ASN A 502 -16.37 -29.24 37.30
C ASN A 502 -17.52 -28.92 38.29
N GLY A 503 -17.55 -27.67 38.77
CA GLY A 503 -18.52 -27.17 39.74
C GLY A 503 -19.91 -26.89 39.16
N GLY A 504 -20.00 -26.63 37.86
CA GLY A 504 -21.26 -26.58 37.11
C GLY A 504 -21.51 -27.84 36.27
N PHE A 505 -20.96 -28.99 36.67
CA PHE A 505 -21.22 -30.36 36.17
C PHE A 505 -21.20 -30.66 34.64
N GLU A 506 -20.83 -29.69 33.80
CA GLU A 506 -20.81 -29.76 32.32
C GLU A 506 -19.99 -30.91 31.71
N SER A 507 -19.16 -31.62 32.49
CA SER A 507 -18.56 -32.89 32.04
C SER A 507 -19.56 -34.06 31.95
N GLY A 508 -20.87 -33.81 32.14
CA GLY A 508 -21.94 -34.82 32.15
C GLY A 508 -21.76 -35.88 33.24
N SER A 509 -21.00 -35.56 34.29
CA SER A 509 -20.49 -36.53 35.27
C SER A 509 -19.97 -35.85 36.53
N PHE A 510 -19.84 -36.60 37.62
CA PHE A 510 -19.21 -36.15 38.88
C PHE A 510 -17.67 -36.13 38.81
N THR A 511 -17.10 -35.66 37.69
CA THR A 511 -15.64 -35.53 37.57
C THR A 511 -15.12 -34.58 38.66
N GLY A 512 -14.16 -35.05 39.46
CA GLY A 512 -13.63 -34.30 40.62
C GLY A 512 -14.46 -34.39 41.91
N TRP A 513 -15.64 -35.02 41.89
CA TRP A 513 -16.51 -35.14 43.07
C TRP A 513 -16.59 -36.60 43.56
N THR A 514 -16.71 -36.78 44.88
CA THR A 514 -16.96 -38.07 45.54
C THR A 514 -18.42 -38.12 45.94
N THR A 515 -19.16 -39.17 45.57
CA THR A 515 -20.61 -39.28 45.81
C THR A 515 -21.01 -40.47 46.68
N THR A 516 -22.16 -40.37 47.34
CA THR A 516 -22.83 -41.49 48.04
C THR A 516 -24.33 -41.48 47.75
N GLY A 517 -24.98 -42.65 47.86
CA GLY A 517 -26.42 -42.77 47.65
C GLY A 517 -26.82 -42.59 46.18
N ASN A 518 -27.98 -42.01 45.95
CA ASN A 518 -28.51 -41.68 44.64
C ASN A 518 -27.96 -40.33 44.17
N ALA A 519 -26.98 -40.37 43.27
CA ALA A 519 -26.36 -39.19 42.68
C ALA A 519 -26.22 -39.37 41.16
N THR A 520 -26.79 -38.46 40.37
CA THR A 520 -26.65 -38.44 38.90
C THR A 520 -26.45 -37.03 38.38
N VAL A 521 -25.58 -36.84 37.39
CA VAL A 521 -25.54 -35.61 36.59
C VAL A 521 -26.44 -35.80 35.37
N ILE A 522 -27.41 -34.90 35.16
CA ILE A 522 -28.43 -35.05 34.10
C ILE A 522 -28.68 -33.74 33.37
N ALA A 523 -29.03 -33.84 32.08
CA ALA A 523 -29.44 -32.69 31.28
C ALA A 523 -30.81 -32.18 31.75
N GLY A 524 -30.94 -30.86 31.94
CA GLY A 524 -32.15 -30.23 32.48
C GLY A 524 -32.23 -30.14 34.01
N ALA A 525 -31.23 -30.65 34.75
CA ALA A 525 -31.02 -30.35 36.17
C ALA A 525 -30.18 -29.08 36.41
N ALA A 526 -29.99 -28.27 35.36
CA ALA A 526 -29.08 -27.12 35.35
C ALA A 526 -29.79 -25.81 35.75
N HIS A 527 -29.06 -24.94 36.43
CA HIS A 527 -29.33 -23.52 36.57
C HIS A 527 -28.71 -22.76 35.39
N SER A 528 -27.49 -23.13 34.99
CA SER A 528 -26.80 -22.59 33.81
C SER A 528 -26.07 -23.70 33.04
N GLY A 529 -25.78 -23.47 31.75
CA GLY A 529 -25.19 -24.53 30.90
C GLY A 529 -26.18 -25.63 30.52
N SER A 530 -25.75 -26.88 30.63
CA SER A 530 -26.39 -28.06 30.02
C SER A 530 -26.76 -29.14 31.05
N TYR A 531 -25.94 -29.30 32.10
CA TYR A 531 -25.97 -30.40 33.06
C TYR A 531 -25.88 -29.90 34.50
N GLY A 532 -26.73 -30.43 35.39
CA GLY A 532 -26.61 -30.21 36.83
C GLY A 532 -26.60 -31.52 37.62
N ALA A 533 -26.18 -31.46 38.88
CA ALA A 533 -26.13 -32.60 39.78
C ALA A 533 -27.46 -32.80 40.51
N MET A 534 -28.11 -33.94 40.32
CA MET A 534 -29.24 -34.40 41.14
C MET A 534 -28.72 -35.31 42.27
N LEU A 535 -29.08 -34.98 43.52
CA LEU A 535 -28.92 -35.83 44.69
C LEU A 535 -30.29 -36.25 45.23
N GLY A 536 -30.45 -37.50 45.62
CA GLY A 536 -31.77 -38.11 45.87
C GLY A 536 -32.33 -38.75 44.60
N SER A 537 -33.63 -39.04 44.56
CA SER A 537 -34.25 -39.64 43.37
C SER A 537 -35.75 -39.32 43.25
N THR A 538 -36.34 -39.55 42.08
CA THR A 538 -37.80 -39.44 41.85
C THR A 538 -38.62 -40.61 42.42
N ASN A 539 -37.94 -41.53 43.12
CA ASN A 539 -38.51 -42.58 43.97
C ASN A 539 -37.90 -42.42 45.38
N PRO A 540 -38.61 -42.82 46.46
CA PRO A 540 -38.09 -42.77 47.82
C PRO A 540 -36.71 -43.42 47.94
N SER A 541 -35.83 -42.78 48.69
CA SER A 541 -34.40 -43.02 48.65
C SER A 541 -33.76 -42.85 50.03
N THR A 542 -32.45 -42.63 50.10
CA THR A 542 -31.75 -42.38 51.37
C THR A 542 -30.71 -41.28 51.19
N THR A 543 -30.09 -40.84 52.29
CA THR A 543 -29.11 -39.74 52.30
C THR A 543 -28.07 -39.86 51.19
N SER A 544 -28.13 -38.89 50.28
CA SER A 544 -27.33 -38.85 49.05
C SER A 544 -26.44 -37.61 49.06
N THR A 545 -25.16 -37.76 48.71
CA THR A 545 -24.17 -36.69 48.83
C THR A 545 -23.29 -36.54 47.60
N ALA A 546 -22.77 -35.33 47.39
CA ALA A 546 -21.61 -35.06 46.54
C ALA A 546 -20.66 -34.15 47.32
N ALA A 547 -19.39 -34.56 47.44
CA ALA A 547 -18.36 -33.82 48.14
C ALA A 547 -17.12 -33.61 47.27
N GLN A 548 -16.52 -32.43 47.33
CA GLN A 548 -15.26 -32.12 46.67
C GLN A 548 -14.34 -31.36 47.63
N THR A 549 -13.04 -31.68 47.57
CA THR A 549 -11.99 -30.91 48.24
C THR A 549 -11.23 -30.05 47.23
N PHE A 550 -11.12 -28.76 47.50
CA PHE A 550 -10.42 -27.77 46.69
C PHE A 550 -9.48 -26.91 47.55
N THR A 551 -8.76 -25.99 46.91
CA THR A 551 -7.98 -24.93 47.57
C THR A 551 -8.43 -23.60 47.01
N ALA A 552 -8.86 -22.69 47.88
CA ALA A 552 -9.32 -21.35 47.50
C ALA A 552 -8.15 -20.56 46.85
N PRO A 553 -8.22 -20.11 45.59
CA PRO A 553 -7.09 -19.47 44.93
C PRO A 553 -6.73 -18.08 45.49
N SER A 554 -5.56 -17.58 45.10
CA SER A 554 -5.08 -16.25 45.43
C SER A 554 -6.09 -15.16 45.03
N GLY A 555 -6.50 -14.34 45.99
CA GLY A 555 -7.49 -13.26 45.80
C GLY A 555 -8.93 -13.64 46.15
N SER A 556 -9.24 -14.94 46.24
CA SER A 556 -10.62 -15.38 46.53
C SER A 556 -11.07 -15.11 47.97
N SER A 557 -12.38 -14.85 48.10
CA SER A 557 -13.04 -14.45 49.34
C SER A 557 -14.42 -15.07 49.54
N GLN A 558 -15.04 -15.62 48.49
CA GLN A 558 -16.37 -16.20 48.53
C GLN A 558 -16.44 -17.56 47.80
N LEU A 559 -17.20 -18.49 48.38
CA LEU A 559 -17.80 -19.64 47.71
C LEU A 559 -19.27 -19.32 47.42
N SER A 560 -19.76 -19.74 46.27
CA SER A 560 -21.18 -19.74 45.93
C SER A 560 -21.59 -21.03 45.20
N PHE A 561 -22.86 -21.37 45.25
CA PHE A 561 -23.49 -22.40 44.41
C PHE A 561 -25.00 -22.16 44.35
N TYR A 562 -25.67 -22.77 43.37
CA TYR A 562 -27.13 -22.77 43.27
C TYR A 562 -27.71 -24.12 43.67
N TYR A 563 -28.91 -24.11 44.25
CA TYR A 563 -29.69 -25.32 44.53
C TYR A 563 -31.18 -25.12 44.20
N SER A 564 -31.85 -26.20 43.81
CA SER A 564 -33.30 -26.27 43.67
C SER A 564 -33.77 -27.58 44.32
N ASN A 565 -34.64 -27.48 45.32
CA ASN A 565 -35.16 -28.64 46.04
C ASN A 565 -36.57 -28.98 45.56
N ASN A 566 -36.87 -30.28 45.45
CA ASN A 566 -38.20 -30.84 45.40
C ASN A 566 -38.37 -31.72 46.65
N CYS A 567 -38.90 -31.13 47.73
CA CYS A 567 -39.17 -31.82 48.99
C CYS A 567 -40.67 -31.69 49.33
N PRO A 568 -41.47 -32.77 49.17
CA PRO A 568 -42.92 -32.71 49.34
C PRO A 568 -43.42 -32.94 50.78
N ASP A 569 -42.58 -33.43 51.70
CA ASP A 569 -42.88 -33.51 53.15
C ASP A 569 -42.33 -32.29 53.92
N THR A 570 -41.45 -32.49 54.89
CA THR A 570 -41.09 -31.48 55.89
C THR A 570 -39.69 -31.69 56.43
N VAL A 571 -39.06 -30.58 56.86
CA VAL A 571 -37.67 -30.47 57.35
C VAL A 571 -37.32 -31.35 58.58
N SER A 572 -38.31 -32.05 59.13
CA SER A 572 -38.17 -33.05 60.20
C SER A 572 -37.63 -34.39 59.69
N TYR A 573 -38.06 -34.79 58.48
CA TYR A 573 -37.78 -36.09 57.85
C TYR A 573 -36.84 -35.91 56.65
N ASP A 574 -37.18 -34.97 55.77
CA ASP A 574 -36.52 -34.73 54.49
C ASP A 574 -35.94 -33.32 54.38
N TRP A 575 -34.75 -33.17 53.80
CA TRP A 575 -34.13 -31.85 53.59
C TRP A 575 -32.93 -31.85 52.62
N ALA A 576 -32.79 -30.75 51.89
CA ALA A 576 -31.51 -30.30 51.36
C ALA A 576 -30.64 -29.71 52.48
N THR A 577 -29.32 -29.91 52.45
CA THR A 577 -28.35 -29.19 53.29
C THR A 577 -26.97 -29.19 52.64
N ALA A 578 -26.07 -28.31 53.06
CA ALA A 578 -24.68 -28.33 52.64
C ALA A 578 -23.74 -27.83 53.75
N THR A 579 -22.56 -28.44 53.83
CA THR A 579 -21.51 -28.06 54.78
C THR A 579 -20.21 -27.74 54.06
N LEU A 580 -19.50 -26.74 54.57
CA LEU A 580 -18.18 -26.33 54.12
C LEU A 580 -17.19 -26.52 55.28
N LYS A 581 -16.25 -27.43 55.13
CA LYS A 581 -15.17 -27.67 56.08
C LYS A 581 -13.89 -27.01 55.60
N ASP A 582 -13.39 -26.06 56.36
CA ASP A 582 -12.02 -25.57 56.26
C ASP A 582 -11.07 -26.68 56.78
N ASN A 583 -10.26 -27.26 55.89
CA ASN A 583 -9.28 -28.28 56.23
C ASN A 583 -7.99 -27.69 56.79
N THR A 584 -7.72 -26.40 56.55
CA THR A 584 -6.56 -25.67 57.07
C THR A 584 -6.76 -25.27 58.53
N THR A 585 -7.97 -24.87 58.93
CA THR A 585 -8.31 -24.56 60.34
C THR A 585 -9.02 -25.70 61.08
N GLY A 586 -9.59 -26.67 60.36
CA GLY A 586 -10.39 -27.76 60.93
C GLY A 586 -11.86 -27.38 61.21
N THR A 587 -12.29 -26.17 60.86
CA THR A 587 -13.62 -25.62 61.17
C THR A 587 -14.66 -26.09 60.14
N THR A 588 -15.84 -26.54 60.59
CA THR A 588 -16.98 -26.86 59.70
C THR A 588 -18.13 -25.88 59.89
N THR A 589 -18.61 -25.31 58.79
CA THR A 589 -19.76 -24.40 58.73
C THR A 589 -20.89 -25.05 57.94
N THR A 590 -22.13 -24.99 58.45
CA THR A 590 -23.32 -25.31 57.64
C THR A 590 -23.65 -24.10 56.77
N VAL A 591 -23.47 -24.23 55.45
CA VAL A 591 -23.63 -23.12 54.49
C VAL A 591 -25.03 -23.10 53.87
N LEU A 592 -25.67 -24.26 53.74
CA LEU A 592 -27.11 -24.38 53.52
C LEU A 592 -27.70 -25.11 54.72
N THR A 593 -28.48 -24.38 55.53
CA THR A 593 -29.31 -24.96 56.60
C THR A 593 -30.25 -26.02 56.05
N LYS A 594 -30.79 -26.90 56.90
CA LYS A 594 -31.83 -27.84 56.48
C LYS A 594 -32.98 -27.07 55.82
N THR A 595 -33.26 -27.37 54.56
CA THR A 595 -34.34 -26.77 53.77
C THR A 595 -35.18 -27.86 53.15
N CYS A 596 -36.48 -27.87 53.44
CA CYS A 596 -37.48 -28.61 52.66
C CYS A 596 -38.36 -27.58 51.98
N ASP A 597 -38.38 -27.56 50.66
CA ASP A 597 -39.17 -26.66 49.83
C ASP A 597 -39.72 -27.43 48.62
N PRO A 598 -41.04 -27.40 48.35
CA PRO A 598 -41.64 -27.98 47.15
C PRO A 598 -41.67 -27.01 45.96
N SER A 599 -41.10 -25.80 46.06
CA SER A 599 -41.21 -24.78 45.00
C SER A 599 -40.47 -25.12 43.70
N GLY A 600 -39.43 -25.95 43.76
CA GLY A 600 -38.53 -26.20 42.63
C GLY A 600 -37.74 -24.97 42.15
N ALA A 601 -37.74 -23.88 42.93
CA ALA A 601 -37.05 -22.64 42.55
C ALA A 601 -35.53 -22.74 42.78
N TRP A 602 -34.77 -22.22 41.83
CA TRP A 602 -33.32 -22.03 41.99
C TRP A 602 -33.01 -20.92 42.98
N ASN A 603 -32.20 -21.24 43.99
CA ASN A 603 -31.78 -20.35 45.07
C ASN A 603 -30.25 -20.37 45.17
N GLN A 604 -29.61 -19.19 45.33
CA GLN A 604 -28.17 -19.10 45.52
C GLN A 604 -27.79 -19.21 47.00
N VAL A 605 -26.71 -19.92 47.29
CA VAL A 605 -26.03 -19.97 48.59
C VAL A 605 -24.66 -19.33 48.45
N THR A 606 -24.24 -18.55 49.45
CA THR A 606 -22.89 -17.94 49.51
C THR A 606 -22.25 -18.16 50.89
N SER A 607 -20.92 -18.31 50.93
CA SER A 607 -20.14 -18.42 52.17
C SER A 607 -18.76 -17.77 51.98
N SER A 608 -18.20 -17.21 53.04
CA SER A 608 -16.82 -16.68 53.02
C SER A 608 -15.78 -17.79 52.94
N VAL A 609 -14.71 -17.59 52.18
CA VAL A 609 -13.50 -18.42 52.16
C VAL A 609 -12.25 -17.54 52.31
N THR A 610 -11.13 -18.14 52.73
CA THR A 610 -9.82 -17.49 52.81
C THR A 610 -8.92 -18.00 51.69
N ALA A 611 -8.43 -17.12 50.83
CA ALA A 611 -7.43 -17.45 49.81
C ALA A 611 -6.24 -18.24 50.41
N GLY A 612 -5.89 -19.36 49.78
CA GLY A 612 -4.85 -20.29 50.19
C GLY A 612 -5.29 -21.41 51.17
N HIS A 613 -6.48 -21.33 51.76
CA HIS A 613 -7.00 -22.42 52.59
C HIS A 613 -7.55 -23.57 51.72
N SER A 614 -7.41 -24.80 52.20
CA SER A 614 -8.10 -25.95 51.60
C SER A 614 -9.48 -26.14 52.22
N TYR A 615 -10.47 -26.42 51.40
CA TYR A 615 -11.86 -26.61 51.81
C TYR A 615 -12.43 -27.91 51.26
N THR A 616 -13.32 -28.55 52.01
CA THR A 616 -14.22 -29.59 51.50
C THR A 616 -15.65 -29.06 51.55
N LEU A 617 -16.29 -28.91 50.38
CA LEU A 617 -17.73 -28.68 50.27
C LEU A 617 -18.42 -30.04 50.15
N THR A 618 -19.47 -30.25 50.95
CA THR A 618 -20.36 -31.41 50.87
C THR A 618 -21.79 -30.94 50.68
N LEU A 619 -22.37 -31.28 49.53
CA LEU A 619 -23.77 -31.12 49.17
C LEU A 619 -24.55 -32.37 49.60
N THR A 620 -25.80 -32.23 50.04
CA THR A 620 -26.54 -33.34 50.65
C THR A 620 -28.05 -33.22 50.49
N ASN A 621 -28.66 -34.29 49.98
CA ASN A 621 -30.10 -34.53 50.00
C ASN A 621 -30.41 -35.62 51.05
N VAL A 622 -31.36 -35.36 51.94
CA VAL A 622 -31.93 -36.37 52.84
C VAL A 622 -33.38 -36.63 52.46
N ASP A 623 -33.66 -37.93 52.39
CA ASP A 623 -34.91 -38.61 52.09
C ASP A 623 -34.98 -39.75 53.12
N ASP A 624 -36.08 -39.90 53.84
CA ASP A 624 -36.25 -40.91 54.91
C ASP A 624 -36.70 -42.30 54.42
N ASN A 625 -36.91 -42.42 53.10
CA ASN A 625 -37.42 -43.59 52.38
C ASN A 625 -38.94 -43.87 52.59
N TYR A 626 -39.76 -42.89 52.96
CA TYR A 626 -41.21 -43.10 53.06
C TYR A 626 -41.90 -43.32 51.70
N PRO A 627 -42.93 -44.20 51.58
CA PRO A 627 -43.62 -44.45 50.30
C PRO A 627 -44.66 -43.40 49.89
N GLY A 628 -44.23 -42.23 49.39
CA GLY A 628 -45.14 -41.31 48.65
C GLY A 628 -44.58 -39.95 48.26
N ASP A 629 -43.42 -39.61 48.79
CA ASP A 629 -42.90 -38.26 49.01
C ASP A 629 -41.40 -38.15 48.62
N PRO A 630 -40.99 -38.64 47.43
CA PRO A 630 -39.58 -38.70 47.03
C PRO A 630 -38.91 -37.31 47.01
N THR A 631 -37.88 -37.13 47.83
CA THR A 631 -37.12 -35.88 47.92
C THR A 631 -35.83 -35.94 47.10
N TYR A 632 -35.64 -34.95 46.23
CA TYR A 632 -34.41 -34.77 45.48
C TYR A 632 -34.06 -33.29 45.33
N THR A 633 -32.76 -33.01 45.29
CA THR A 633 -32.20 -31.65 45.18
C THR A 633 -31.26 -31.58 43.98
N TYR A 634 -31.50 -30.61 43.10
CA TYR A 634 -30.55 -30.20 42.07
C TYR A 634 -29.54 -29.20 42.64
N TYR A 635 -28.29 -29.32 42.23
CA TYR A 635 -27.18 -28.45 42.58
C TYR A 635 -26.37 -28.09 41.34
N ASP A 636 -25.94 -26.83 41.24
CA ASP A 636 -25.23 -26.32 40.06
C ASP A 636 -24.36 -25.08 40.35
N ASP A 637 -23.59 -24.64 39.35
CA ASP A 637 -22.80 -23.40 39.32
C ASP A 637 -21.82 -23.21 40.52
N VAL A 638 -21.30 -24.30 41.09
CA VAL A 638 -20.39 -24.26 42.25
C VAL A 638 -19.11 -23.50 41.87
N THR A 639 -18.93 -22.34 42.50
CA THR A 639 -17.99 -21.29 42.09
C THR A 639 -17.32 -20.64 43.29
N VAL A 640 -16.00 -20.49 43.24
CA VAL A 640 -15.22 -19.67 44.20
C VAL A 640 -14.69 -18.41 43.48
N SER A 641 -14.69 -17.28 44.18
CA SER A 641 -14.38 -15.94 43.65
C SER A 641 -13.66 -15.05 44.66
#